data_AF-A0A8H3GC58-F1
#
_entry.id   AF-A0A8H3GC58-F1
#
_cell.length_a   1.000
_cell.length_b   1.000
_cell.length_c   1.000
_cell.angle_alpha   90.00
_cell.angle_beta   90.00
_cell.angle_gamma   90.00
#
_symmetry.space_group_name_H-M   'P 1'
#
loop_
_entity.id
_entity.type
_entity.pdbx_description
1 polymer ?
#
loop_
_entity_poly.entity_id
_entity_poly.type
_entity_poly.pdbx_seq_one_letter_code
_entity_poly.pdbx_strand_id
1 'polypeptide(L)'
;MWLDQTEATGSFFPPGFQQILLGGDALTPSFAQRVFQAAIDSPKVQLKNVYGPTEGTIFSSYGNLTHVDFGPISNRCRVPIDRVMPHVEMTVTGPLGHDLPRGSYFVQGSCLTLGYSNLPQLNEAKFLERNGIRGWRSGDLGRQLPCGSFEILGRTDSMCKIRGGFRVELAEIQANISSFEQVADCHVSVDTLDSSDRQVIAHVVFQSGSNQDAQTVADWKQMFEGVNEEIQTFEENVELTFDYRGWTSSFDRKHISAGDMAEWIDTTVERILDLDCFRLGRKPRILEIGSGTGMILFRIAPQAEKYVGLDLTEAVVNQVREHSRKLKYDHVEVSIYLEYWEFPAENNNNTKVHVSPAHLFEQVLTLDDKFDLIICNSVAQYFPSFQYLQNLVDRAAEYVKPGGYLYLGDLRNFSLMRQFATAVALADQPRSIETLSNAISRNMSIEEELLVSPDYFTLLARDDIRFESAVTYLRRGLANTEMNLFRFDAVMRSIQQPKQIIPEVTLNQRRWAPFDSLDTISTIFEPSLPFLLRDIPNARIADTHYVSASPLDGSQTIPELFEAAKAHQEFRSQSNPERVLRQLSKQGQYLALPMCSLTQPEYFDVLVVDAKMPLSEVERLAFHAQVVGVESSAETRAFSNKQNVEVSREILRLLHEHLSRRVPAYMIPDFVVPVNRIPLNGSHKVNTHKLPKPTLVHRFVIERQTRDEWSAADLARRPLVEAILKVFSTVLFTDKTLSPHDDFFASGGHSLIATKATSMIRRELDVQLPFTAIIMSPTASELAARVESIKAESSSAQKLPPNITLVRSARLATPRSVLFIFHPIGGGLAPFASLVKQIGQTLGDLTIYGVVWEPERNLTDIDLMASAYASSISAIEFPSNSTCYFLGWSFGGMVASEVSRRLPDVSCRLLLLDAPTPAAVQGTILETSFWQDLAEHMREVLNLPSSDPESKRLAEVMVASGIPRRDISHLSSLISQHLPIPTWATDAQIGRFIQALSENFEVLMGLAGSEASPTEDYESNVILNLQAERGLCMRDGLSEGLGWTRFERIDSDHDGILSLTTVISKVILALTD
;
A
#
# COMPACT_ATOMS: atom_id res chain seq x y z
N MET A 1 -9.34 -25.73 9.05
CA MET A 1 -7.97 -26.13 9.44
C MET A 1 -7.92 -27.45 10.22
N TRP A 2 -8.57 -27.60 11.39
CA TRP A 2 -8.49 -28.85 12.18
C TRP A 2 -9.11 -30.08 11.48
N LEU A 3 -10.34 -29.96 10.98
CA LEU A 3 -11.05 -31.02 10.25
C LEU A 3 -10.28 -31.52 9.01
N ASP A 4 -9.61 -30.60 8.32
CA ASP A 4 -8.89 -30.88 7.07
C ASP A 4 -7.53 -31.58 7.34
N GLN A 5 -7.05 -31.57 8.59
CA GLN A 5 -5.89 -32.36 9.03
C GLN A 5 -6.27 -33.79 9.42
N THR A 6 -7.49 -34.02 9.92
CA THR A 6 -7.94 -35.36 10.35
C THR A 6 -8.12 -36.35 9.19
N GLU A 7 -8.50 -35.89 8.00
CA GLU A 7 -8.61 -36.75 6.80
C GLU A 7 -7.26 -37.34 6.38
N ALA A 8 -6.13 -36.73 6.77
CA ALA A 8 -4.78 -37.18 6.40
C ALA A 8 -4.11 -38.11 7.41
N THR A 9 -4.62 -38.25 8.64
CA THR A 9 -3.89 -38.89 9.76
C THR A 9 -4.69 -39.92 10.57
N GLY A 10 -5.99 -40.10 10.33
CA GLY A 10 -6.76 -41.27 10.76
C GLY A 10 -7.21 -41.32 12.23
N SER A 11 -6.57 -40.60 13.16
CA SER A 11 -7.11 -40.25 14.49
C SER A 11 -6.17 -39.27 15.22
N PHE A 12 -6.73 -38.28 15.92
CA PHE A 12 -5.94 -37.27 16.67
C PHE A 12 -6.27 -37.19 18.17
N PHE A 13 -7.48 -37.55 18.59
CA PHE A 13 -7.87 -37.37 19.99
C PHE A 13 -7.17 -38.38 20.92
N PRO A 14 -6.42 -37.92 21.95
CA PRO A 14 -5.74 -38.82 22.86
C PRO A 14 -6.74 -39.63 23.70
N PRO A 15 -6.41 -40.88 24.08
CA PRO A 15 -7.28 -41.71 24.92
C PRO A 15 -7.65 -40.99 26.23
N GLY A 16 -8.94 -40.68 26.39
CA GLY A 16 -9.46 -39.98 27.56
C GLY A 16 -9.86 -38.52 27.35
N PHE A 17 -9.73 -37.96 26.14
CA PHE A 17 -10.32 -36.66 25.81
C PHE A 17 -11.86 -36.67 25.96
N GLN A 18 -12.45 -35.64 26.55
CA GLN A 18 -13.86 -35.68 27.02
C GLN A 18 -14.79 -34.58 26.50
N GLN A 19 -14.33 -33.37 26.18
CA GLN A 19 -15.20 -32.25 25.85
C GLN A 19 -14.58 -31.32 24.80
N ILE A 20 -15.42 -30.79 23.90
CA ILE A 20 -15.08 -29.75 22.92
C ILE A 20 -16.03 -28.57 23.16
N LEU A 21 -15.48 -27.39 23.39
CA LEU A 21 -16.23 -26.14 23.50
C LEU A 21 -16.06 -25.36 22.18
N LEU A 22 -17.14 -25.17 21.45
CA LEU A 22 -17.20 -24.45 20.18
C LEU A 22 -17.88 -23.10 20.41
N GLY A 23 -17.18 -22.00 20.16
CA GLY A 23 -17.70 -20.65 20.33
C GLY A 23 -16.88 -19.62 19.57
N GLY A 24 -17.15 -18.34 19.85
CA GLY A 24 -16.50 -17.22 19.17
C GLY A 24 -17.31 -16.67 17.99
N ASP A 25 -18.00 -17.49 17.20
CA ASP A 25 -18.96 -17.05 16.19
C ASP A 25 -20.21 -17.97 16.16
N ALA A 26 -21.23 -17.60 15.40
CA ALA A 26 -22.45 -18.38 15.24
C ALA A 26 -22.15 -19.73 14.57
N LEU A 27 -22.31 -20.81 15.33
CA LEU A 27 -21.98 -22.17 14.89
C LEU A 27 -22.88 -22.60 13.72
N THR A 28 -22.28 -22.87 12.55
CA THR A 28 -23.03 -23.31 11.36
C THR A 28 -23.35 -24.80 11.41
N PRO A 29 -24.54 -25.25 10.95
CA PRO A 29 -24.89 -26.67 10.95
C PRO A 29 -23.90 -27.56 10.18
N SER A 30 -23.38 -27.10 9.05
CA SER A 30 -22.41 -27.84 8.23
C SER A 30 -21.03 -27.96 8.87
N PHE A 31 -20.62 -26.99 9.70
CA PHE A 31 -19.40 -27.13 10.50
C PHE A 31 -19.64 -28.08 11.68
N ALA A 32 -20.73 -27.90 12.43
CA ALA A 32 -21.10 -28.79 13.54
C ALA A 32 -21.19 -30.26 13.07
N GLN A 33 -21.83 -30.53 11.94
CA GLN A 33 -21.96 -31.88 11.37
C GLN A 33 -20.60 -32.50 11.02
N ARG A 34 -19.66 -31.73 10.46
CA ARG A 34 -18.29 -32.22 10.21
C ARG A 34 -17.53 -32.53 11.52
N VAL A 35 -17.67 -31.68 12.54
CA VAL A 35 -17.08 -31.92 13.87
C VAL A 35 -17.67 -33.19 14.52
N PHE A 36 -18.98 -33.41 14.41
CA PHE A 36 -19.62 -34.65 14.85
C PHE A 36 -19.08 -35.87 14.10
N GLN A 37 -19.02 -35.81 12.76
CA GLN A 37 -18.54 -36.91 11.93
C GLN A 37 -17.10 -37.32 12.30
N ALA A 38 -16.22 -36.34 12.54
CA ALA A 38 -14.84 -36.55 12.99
C ALA A 38 -14.73 -37.05 14.45
N ALA A 39 -15.81 -36.97 15.24
CA ALA A 39 -15.87 -37.43 16.63
C ALA A 39 -16.57 -38.80 16.80
N ILE A 40 -17.10 -39.41 15.72
CA ILE A 40 -17.86 -40.67 15.78
C ILE A 40 -17.08 -41.82 16.42
N ASP A 41 -15.77 -41.92 16.15
CA ASP A 41 -14.90 -42.96 16.71
C ASP A 41 -14.55 -42.76 18.19
N SER A 42 -15.00 -41.65 18.79
CA SER A 42 -14.80 -41.32 20.21
C SER A 42 -16.12 -40.90 20.88
N PRO A 43 -17.11 -41.82 21.03
CA PRO A 43 -18.45 -41.53 21.55
C PRO A 43 -18.52 -41.10 23.03
N LYS A 44 -17.37 -40.83 23.65
CA LYS A 44 -17.24 -40.24 25.01
C LYS A 44 -17.02 -38.72 24.97
N VAL A 45 -16.79 -38.12 23.81
CA VAL A 45 -16.53 -36.67 23.67
C VAL A 45 -17.85 -35.90 23.60
N GLN A 46 -18.08 -35.00 24.56
CA GLN A 46 -19.23 -34.10 24.55
C GLN A 46 -18.92 -32.83 23.77
N LEU A 47 -19.73 -32.55 22.74
CA LEU A 47 -19.69 -31.30 21.99
C LEU A 47 -20.59 -30.25 22.66
N LYS A 48 -20.08 -29.03 22.83
CA LYS A 48 -20.83 -27.91 23.43
C LYS A 48 -20.71 -26.65 22.59
N ASN A 49 -21.84 -26.04 22.26
CA ASN A 49 -21.90 -24.69 21.70
C ASN A 49 -21.86 -23.68 22.85
N VAL A 50 -20.90 -22.76 22.88
CA VAL A 50 -20.71 -21.81 24.00
C VAL A 50 -20.78 -20.36 23.51
N TYR A 51 -21.57 -19.54 24.19
CA TYR A 51 -21.70 -18.11 23.93
C TYR A 51 -21.37 -17.30 25.17
N GLY A 52 -20.48 -16.35 24.99
CA GLY A 52 -20.17 -15.27 25.91
C GLY A 52 -19.31 -14.22 25.21
N PRO A 53 -19.54 -12.93 25.49
CA PRO A 53 -18.63 -11.85 25.11
C PRO A 53 -17.62 -11.59 26.23
N THR A 54 -16.60 -10.77 25.95
CA THR A 54 -15.59 -10.35 26.94
C THR A 54 -16.23 -9.73 28.17
N GLU A 55 -17.26 -8.89 27.96
CA GLU A 55 -18.00 -8.20 29.01
C GLU A 55 -18.78 -9.15 29.94
N GLY A 56 -19.05 -10.38 29.49
CA GLY A 56 -19.68 -11.48 30.22
C GLY A 56 -18.71 -12.63 30.59
N THR A 57 -17.41 -12.30 30.69
CA THR A 57 -16.30 -13.18 31.14
C THR A 57 -16.25 -14.54 30.43
N ILE A 58 -15.88 -14.49 29.14
CA ILE A 58 -15.63 -15.63 28.24
C ILE A 58 -16.91 -16.39 27.86
N PHE A 59 -17.62 -16.99 28.82
CA PHE A 59 -18.84 -17.77 28.57
C PHE A 59 -19.96 -17.35 29.54
N SER A 60 -21.06 -16.87 28.99
CA SER A 60 -22.30 -16.59 29.73
C SER A 60 -23.32 -17.73 29.62
N SER A 61 -23.10 -18.66 28.67
CA SER A 61 -24.04 -19.72 28.31
C SER A 61 -23.38 -20.87 27.53
N TYR A 62 -24.05 -22.02 27.51
CA TYR A 62 -23.63 -23.25 26.84
C TYR A 62 -24.83 -24.12 26.42
N GLY A 63 -24.74 -24.79 25.27
CA GLY A 63 -25.68 -25.82 24.82
C GLY A 63 -24.95 -27.13 24.58
N ASN A 64 -25.51 -28.25 25.05
CA ASN A 64 -24.95 -29.58 24.82
C ASN A 64 -25.43 -30.08 23.45
N LEU A 65 -24.50 -30.30 22.53
CA LEU A 65 -24.79 -30.89 21.23
C LEU A 65 -24.86 -32.41 21.41
N THR A 66 -25.98 -32.90 21.93
CA THR A 66 -26.20 -34.35 22.17
C THR A 66 -27.07 -35.01 21.10
N HIS A 67 -28.05 -34.29 20.54
CA HIS A 67 -28.81 -34.71 19.35
C HIS A 67 -29.25 -33.46 18.59
N VAL A 68 -28.49 -33.06 17.57
CA VAL A 68 -28.93 -32.03 16.63
C VAL A 68 -29.66 -32.76 15.50
N ASP A 69 -30.97 -32.52 15.36
CA ASP A 69 -31.73 -32.97 14.20
C ASP A 69 -31.35 -32.09 13.01
N PHE A 70 -30.49 -32.62 12.14
CA PHE A 70 -30.00 -31.95 10.92
C PHE A 70 -31.01 -32.05 9.75
N GLY A 71 -32.31 -32.12 10.04
CA GLY A 71 -33.37 -32.00 9.03
C GLY A 71 -33.22 -30.73 8.15
N PRO A 72 -33.89 -30.69 6.98
CA PRO A 72 -33.61 -29.70 5.93
C PRO A 72 -34.05 -28.27 6.32
N ILE A 73 -33.18 -27.58 7.07
CA ILE A 73 -33.36 -26.20 7.51
C ILE A 73 -32.57 -25.28 6.57
N SER A 74 -33.29 -24.41 5.87
CA SER A 74 -32.75 -23.37 4.99
C SER A 74 -31.58 -22.60 5.60
N ASN A 75 -30.58 -22.26 4.78
CA ASN A 75 -29.25 -21.64 5.05
C ASN A 75 -29.15 -20.38 5.96
N ARG A 76 -29.88 -20.28 7.07
CA ARG A 76 -29.81 -19.20 8.06
C ARG A 76 -29.92 -19.77 9.48
N CYS A 77 -28.76 -20.20 9.98
CA CYS A 77 -28.36 -20.53 11.37
C CYS A 77 -29.39 -21.22 12.28
N ARG A 78 -29.15 -22.49 12.66
CA ARG A 78 -29.73 -23.12 13.87
C ARG A 78 -28.80 -24.13 14.53
N VAL A 79 -28.00 -23.66 15.48
CA VAL A 79 -27.56 -24.49 16.63
C VAL A 79 -27.91 -23.69 17.89
N PRO A 80 -28.81 -24.18 18.76
CA PRO A 80 -29.28 -23.41 19.91
C PRO A 80 -28.21 -23.25 20.99
N ILE A 81 -28.44 -22.27 21.86
CA ILE A 81 -27.77 -22.09 23.15
C ILE A 81 -28.77 -22.55 24.22
N ASP A 82 -28.57 -23.74 24.79
CA ASP A 82 -29.62 -24.39 25.60
C ASP A 82 -29.66 -23.99 27.07
N ARG A 83 -28.57 -23.49 27.64
CA ARG A 83 -28.46 -23.15 29.06
C ARG A 83 -27.61 -21.91 29.28
N VAL A 84 -28.00 -21.09 30.25
CA VAL A 84 -27.15 -20.06 30.84
C VAL A 84 -26.18 -20.68 31.86
N MET A 85 -25.08 -19.99 32.15
CA MET A 85 -24.19 -20.37 33.27
C MET A 85 -24.93 -20.25 34.63
N PRO A 86 -24.48 -20.97 35.68
CA PRO A 86 -24.97 -20.74 37.04
C PRO A 86 -24.83 -19.28 37.45
N HIS A 87 -25.87 -18.73 38.10
CA HIS A 87 -25.94 -17.32 38.52
C HIS A 87 -25.87 -16.30 37.37
N VAL A 88 -26.17 -16.73 36.15
CA VAL A 88 -26.37 -15.87 34.97
C VAL A 88 -27.80 -16.00 34.50
N GLU A 89 -28.42 -14.88 34.16
CA GLU A 89 -29.73 -14.81 33.49
C GLU A 89 -29.53 -14.14 32.13
N MET A 90 -30.22 -14.63 31.09
CA MET A 90 -30.17 -14.04 29.75
C MET A 90 -31.60 -13.86 29.25
N THR A 91 -31.94 -12.64 28.85
CA THR A 91 -33.26 -12.26 28.33
C THR A 91 -33.12 -11.61 26.96
N VAL A 92 -34.23 -11.55 26.21
CA VAL A 92 -34.29 -10.92 24.90
C VAL A 92 -35.13 -9.64 25.03
N THR A 93 -34.54 -8.48 24.78
CA THR A 93 -35.16 -7.17 25.12
C THR A 93 -35.28 -6.23 23.92
N GLY A 94 -36.30 -5.38 23.94
CA GLY A 94 -36.44 -4.24 23.04
C GLY A 94 -35.57 -3.04 23.44
N PRO A 95 -35.51 -1.98 22.61
CA PRO A 95 -34.73 -0.77 22.91
C PRO A 95 -35.06 -0.14 24.27
N LEU A 96 -36.32 -0.23 24.67
CA LEU A 96 -36.85 0.28 25.95
C LEU A 96 -36.70 -0.72 27.12
N GLY A 97 -35.95 -1.83 26.95
CA GLY A 97 -35.63 -2.77 28.03
C GLY A 97 -36.73 -3.75 28.45
N HIS A 98 -37.91 -3.71 27.82
CA HIS A 98 -38.95 -4.73 28.00
C HIS A 98 -38.60 -6.02 27.24
N ASP A 99 -39.09 -7.17 27.73
CA ASP A 99 -38.87 -8.45 27.06
C ASP A 99 -39.63 -8.54 25.73
N LEU A 100 -38.99 -9.11 24.71
CA LEU A 100 -39.56 -9.33 23.39
C LEU A 100 -39.26 -10.75 22.90
N PRO A 101 -40.15 -11.36 22.10
CA PRO A 101 -39.85 -12.63 21.42
C PRO A 101 -38.62 -12.56 20.50
N ARG A 102 -38.24 -11.36 20.02
CA ARG A 102 -37.05 -11.09 19.22
C ARG A 102 -36.54 -9.69 19.56
N GLY A 103 -35.24 -9.56 19.81
CA GLY A 103 -34.64 -8.34 20.35
C GLY A 103 -33.15 -8.52 20.63
N SER A 104 -32.54 -7.59 21.35
CA SER A 104 -31.13 -7.71 21.76
C SER A 104 -30.99 -8.52 23.04
N TYR A 105 -29.95 -9.35 23.15
CA TYR A 105 -29.66 -10.05 24.39
C TYR A 105 -29.26 -9.09 25.51
N PHE A 106 -29.84 -9.34 26.68
CA PHE A 106 -29.52 -8.68 27.94
C PHE A 106 -29.07 -9.77 28.93
N VAL A 107 -27.82 -9.68 29.37
CA VAL A 107 -27.18 -10.67 30.24
C VAL A 107 -27.07 -10.07 31.64
N GLN A 108 -27.52 -10.78 32.67
CA GLN A 108 -27.50 -10.36 34.07
C GLN A 108 -26.76 -11.38 34.94
N GLY A 109 -26.22 -10.92 36.07
CA GLY A 109 -25.62 -11.80 37.09
C GLY A 109 -24.09 -11.74 37.17
N SER A 110 -23.50 -12.75 37.81
CA SER A 110 -22.10 -12.70 38.29
C SER A 110 -21.02 -12.86 37.22
N CYS A 111 -21.39 -13.10 35.96
CA CYS A 111 -20.43 -13.16 34.84
C CYS A 111 -20.03 -11.79 34.32
N LEU A 112 -20.64 -10.69 34.78
CA LEU A 112 -20.40 -9.37 34.23
C LEU A 112 -19.14 -8.71 34.77
N THR A 113 -18.29 -8.24 33.86
CA THR A 113 -17.16 -7.35 34.13
C THR A 113 -17.58 -6.05 34.83
N LEU A 114 -16.64 -5.39 35.53
CA LEU A 114 -16.87 -4.12 36.24
C LEU A 114 -17.31 -2.97 35.31
N GLY A 115 -16.98 -3.05 34.03
CA GLY A 115 -17.31 -2.05 33.01
C GLY A 115 -16.11 -1.75 32.11
N TYR A 116 -16.31 -0.84 31.16
CA TYR A 116 -15.25 -0.27 30.33
C TYR A 116 -14.46 0.78 31.13
N SER A 117 -13.14 0.68 31.14
CA SER A 117 -12.28 1.65 31.83
C SER A 117 -12.40 3.05 31.21
N ASN A 118 -12.42 4.10 32.03
CA ASN A 118 -12.47 5.52 31.63
C ASN A 118 -13.64 5.93 30.70
N LEU A 119 -14.69 5.11 30.56
CA LEU A 119 -15.84 5.38 29.67
C LEU A 119 -17.19 5.37 30.44
N PRO A 120 -17.42 6.31 31.39
CA PRO A 120 -18.59 6.30 32.27
C PRO A 120 -19.92 6.37 31.50
N GLN A 121 -20.01 7.20 30.47
CA GLN A 121 -21.22 7.36 29.65
C GLN A 121 -21.59 6.07 28.89
N LEU A 122 -20.58 5.33 28.41
CA LEU A 122 -20.80 4.03 27.76
C LEU A 122 -21.20 2.96 28.78
N ASN A 123 -20.63 3.02 29.99
CA ASN A 123 -21.05 2.15 31.09
C ASN A 123 -22.51 2.38 31.46
N GLU A 124 -22.95 3.62 31.65
CA GLU A 124 -24.36 3.96 31.91
C GLU A 124 -25.30 3.52 30.78
N ALA A 125 -24.86 3.58 29.52
CA ALA A 125 -25.68 3.18 28.37
C ALA A 125 -25.75 1.66 28.13
N LYS A 126 -24.73 0.89 28.55
CA LYS A 126 -24.59 -0.55 28.26
C LYS A 126 -24.81 -1.44 29.49
N PHE A 127 -24.35 -1.04 30.66
CA PHE A 127 -24.50 -1.75 31.93
C PHE A 127 -25.67 -1.15 32.72
N LEU A 128 -26.82 -1.80 32.66
CA LEU A 128 -28.09 -1.31 33.19
C LEU A 128 -28.53 -2.15 34.38
N GLU A 129 -29.23 -1.55 35.35
CA GLU A 129 -29.82 -2.29 36.46
C GLU A 129 -31.27 -2.67 36.17
N ARG A 130 -31.64 -3.93 36.40
CA ARG A 130 -33.02 -4.44 36.25
C ARG A 130 -33.34 -5.33 37.44
N ASN A 131 -34.45 -5.04 38.13
CA ASN A 131 -34.90 -5.76 39.32
C ASN A 131 -33.86 -5.84 40.47
N GLY A 132 -33.02 -4.81 40.65
CA GLY A 132 -31.93 -4.83 41.64
C GLY A 132 -30.69 -5.62 41.21
N ILE A 133 -30.65 -6.13 39.98
CA ILE A 133 -29.56 -6.97 39.46
C ILE A 133 -28.91 -6.27 38.27
N ARG A 134 -27.59 -6.08 38.35
CA ARG A 134 -26.79 -5.50 37.27
C ARG A 134 -26.81 -6.40 36.02
N GLY A 135 -27.03 -5.77 34.87
CA GLY A 135 -27.14 -6.37 33.56
C GLY A 135 -26.31 -5.64 32.52
N TRP A 136 -26.14 -6.25 31.35
CA TRP A 136 -25.41 -5.70 30.22
C TRP A 136 -26.11 -6.01 28.89
N ARG A 137 -26.22 -5.01 28.02
CA ARG A 137 -26.89 -5.10 26.71
C ARG A 137 -25.88 -5.37 25.58
N SER A 138 -25.95 -6.57 25.01
CA SER A 138 -24.85 -7.07 24.15
C SER A 138 -24.77 -6.51 22.74
N GLY A 139 -25.91 -6.04 22.21
CA GLY A 139 -26.04 -5.70 20.79
C GLY A 139 -26.19 -6.91 19.87
N ASP A 140 -26.03 -8.15 20.37
CA ASP A 140 -26.40 -9.35 19.62
C ASP A 140 -27.93 -9.41 19.49
N LEU A 141 -28.42 -9.62 18.27
CA LEU A 141 -29.84 -9.81 17.98
C LEU A 141 -30.15 -11.30 18.09
N GLY A 142 -31.18 -11.65 18.83
CA GLY A 142 -31.61 -13.05 18.94
C GLY A 142 -33.08 -13.20 19.30
N ARG A 143 -33.46 -14.45 19.58
CA ARG A 143 -34.77 -14.83 20.12
C ARG A 143 -34.65 -15.97 21.10
N GLN A 144 -35.61 -16.06 22.01
CA GLN A 144 -35.81 -17.25 22.84
C GLN A 144 -36.80 -18.18 22.14
N LEU A 145 -36.50 -19.48 22.17
CA LEU A 145 -37.33 -20.54 21.60
C LEU A 145 -38.35 -21.03 22.64
N PRO A 146 -39.47 -21.67 22.22
CA PRO A 146 -40.47 -22.21 23.15
C PRO A 146 -39.93 -23.25 24.15
N CYS A 147 -38.79 -23.88 23.86
CA CYS A 147 -38.08 -24.80 24.75
C CYS A 147 -37.17 -24.10 25.79
N GLY A 148 -37.06 -22.77 25.78
CA GLY A 148 -36.21 -21.98 26.67
C GLY A 148 -34.82 -21.66 26.11
N SER A 149 -34.31 -22.43 25.13
CA SER A 149 -33.03 -22.17 24.44
C SER A 149 -33.04 -20.86 23.64
N PHE A 150 -31.86 -20.34 23.31
CA PHE A 150 -31.69 -19.08 22.55
C PHE A 150 -31.07 -19.30 21.16
N GLU A 151 -31.45 -18.45 20.19
CA GLU A 151 -30.99 -18.48 18.79
C GLU A 151 -30.46 -17.10 18.38
N ILE A 152 -29.18 -17.03 18.03
CA ILE A 152 -28.52 -15.81 17.52
C ILE A 152 -28.99 -15.58 16.07
N LEU A 153 -29.43 -14.35 15.79
CA LEU A 153 -29.97 -13.93 14.49
C LEU A 153 -29.11 -12.86 13.78
N GLY A 154 -28.01 -12.42 14.42
CA GLY A 154 -27.11 -11.39 13.91
C GLY A 154 -26.76 -10.36 15.00
N ARG A 155 -26.47 -9.12 14.58
CA ARG A 155 -26.20 -7.99 15.48
C ARG A 155 -27.10 -6.79 15.16
N THR A 156 -27.19 -5.87 16.13
CA THR A 156 -27.94 -4.61 16.03
C THR A 156 -27.05 -3.39 15.78
N ASP A 157 -25.73 -3.57 15.84
CA ASP A 157 -24.70 -2.55 15.61
C ASP A 157 -23.74 -2.97 14.49
N SER A 158 -22.78 -2.09 14.19
CA SER A 158 -21.81 -2.24 13.09
C SER A 158 -20.61 -3.14 13.42
N MET A 159 -20.58 -3.76 14.60
CA MET A 159 -19.50 -4.67 14.99
C MET A 159 -19.53 -5.93 14.12
N CYS A 160 -18.36 -6.38 13.68
CA CYS A 160 -18.22 -7.63 12.94
C CYS A 160 -17.06 -8.47 13.47
N LYS A 161 -16.99 -9.71 12.98
CA LYS A 161 -15.82 -10.58 13.13
C LYS A 161 -15.17 -10.82 11.78
N ILE A 162 -13.84 -10.74 11.77
CA ILE A 162 -12.98 -10.91 10.59
C ILE A 162 -11.80 -11.84 10.90
N ARG A 163 -11.11 -12.31 9.86
CA ARG A 163 -9.85 -13.08 9.93
C ARG A 163 -9.84 -14.18 11.01
N GLY A 164 -10.86 -15.04 11.02
CA GLY A 164 -10.94 -16.17 11.97
C GLY A 164 -11.48 -15.86 13.38
N GLY A 165 -12.01 -14.66 13.64
CA GLY A 165 -12.83 -14.39 14.84
C GLY A 165 -12.56 -13.10 15.60
N PHE A 166 -11.66 -12.23 15.12
CA PHE A 166 -11.34 -10.95 15.76
C PHE A 166 -12.55 -10.01 15.73
N ARG A 167 -12.96 -9.52 16.91
CA ARG A 167 -14.01 -8.50 17.06
C ARG A 167 -13.47 -7.15 16.61
N VAL A 168 -14.15 -6.50 15.67
CA VAL A 168 -13.74 -5.22 15.11
C VAL A 168 -14.95 -4.30 14.97
N GLU A 169 -14.78 -3.05 15.40
CA GLU A 169 -15.78 -1.99 15.25
C GLU A 169 -15.42 -1.19 13.98
N LEU A 170 -16.22 -1.28 12.91
CA LEU A 170 -15.90 -0.64 11.63
C LEU A 170 -15.75 0.89 11.74
N ALA A 171 -16.44 1.50 12.71
CA ALA A 171 -16.31 2.93 13.03
C ALA A 171 -14.92 3.33 13.56
N GLU A 172 -14.20 2.41 14.21
CA GLU A 172 -12.82 2.64 14.69
C GLU A 172 -11.86 2.73 13.50
N ILE A 173 -11.99 1.82 12.54
CA ILE A 173 -11.23 1.86 11.27
C ILE A 173 -11.56 3.15 10.52
N GLN A 174 -12.85 3.47 10.36
CA GLN A 174 -13.29 4.65 9.64
C GLN A 174 -12.75 5.94 10.29
N ALA A 175 -12.82 6.07 11.62
CA ALA A 175 -12.27 7.22 12.34
C ALA A 175 -10.74 7.35 12.17
N ASN A 176 -10.01 6.22 12.17
CA ASN A 176 -8.56 6.25 11.94
C ASN A 176 -8.21 6.65 10.50
N ILE A 177 -8.97 6.20 9.49
CA ILE A 177 -8.79 6.63 8.09
C ILE A 177 -9.14 8.12 7.92
N SER A 178 -10.28 8.57 8.46
CA SER A 178 -10.70 9.98 8.44
C SER A 178 -9.78 10.92 9.23
N SER A 179 -8.87 10.40 10.06
CA SER A 179 -7.83 11.20 10.74
C SER A 179 -6.56 11.41 9.91
N PHE A 180 -6.46 10.81 8.73
CA PHE A 180 -5.35 11.03 7.80
C PHE A 180 -5.61 12.31 6.99
N GLU A 181 -4.64 13.23 6.99
CA GLU A 181 -4.79 14.61 6.48
C GLU A 181 -5.30 14.69 5.03
N GLN A 182 -4.93 13.72 4.20
CA GLN A 182 -5.28 13.66 2.77
C GLN A 182 -6.64 12.99 2.50
N VAL A 183 -7.42 12.64 3.52
CA VAL A 183 -8.78 12.09 3.41
C VAL A 183 -9.81 13.20 3.67
N ALA A 184 -10.82 13.29 2.82
CA ALA A 184 -11.96 14.18 2.97
C ALA A 184 -13.18 13.47 3.62
N ASP A 185 -13.43 12.22 3.23
CA ASP A 185 -14.53 11.40 3.75
C ASP A 185 -14.19 9.89 3.58
N CYS A 186 -14.81 9.03 4.38
CA CYS A 186 -14.58 7.59 4.31
C CYS A 186 -15.81 6.79 4.78
N HIS A 187 -16.04 5.63 4.13
CA HIS A 187 -16.94 4.61 4.63
C HIS A 187 -16.23 3.25 4.70
N VAL A 188 -16.35 2.54 5.82
CA VAL A 188 -15.76 1.20 6.00
C VAL A 188 -16.86 0.13 6.09
N SER A 189 -16.67 -0.96 5.35
CA SER A 189 -17.59 -2.09 5.24
C SER A 189 -16.82 -3.44 5.21
N VAL A 190 -17.56 -4.56 5.16
CA VAL A 190 -16.98 -5.91 5.03
C VAL A 190 -17.78 -6.72 4.00
N ASP A 191 -17.08 -7.47 3.15
CA ASP A 191 -17.65 -8.38 2.14
C ASP A 191 -16.83 -9.69 2.07
N THR A 192 -17.33 -10.71 1.39
CA THR A 192 -16.66 -12.01 1.17
C THR A 192 -16.32 -12.20 -0.31
N LEU A 193 -15.40 -11.37 -0.81
CA LEU A 193 -15.00 -11.37 -2.22
C LEU A 193 -14.15 -12.61 -2.51
N ASP A 194 -14.67 -13.48 -3.38
CA ASP A 194 -14.05 -14.72 -3.91
C ASP A 194 -13.38 -15.66 -2.89
N SER A 195 -13.63 -15.45 -1.60
CA SER A 195 -13.05 -16.18 -0.48
C SER A 195 -14.11 -16.40 0.61
N SER A 196 -13.90 -17.42 1.42
CA SER A 196 -14.85 -17.77 2.49
C SER A 196 -14.75 -16.87 3.74
N ASP A 197 -13.74 -16.01 3.81
CA ASP A 197 -13.49 -15.08 4.92
C ASP A 197 -14.01 -13.66 4.61
N ARG A 198 -14.40 -12.93 5.66
CA ARG A 198 -14.76 -11.51 5.54
C ARG A 198 -13.52 -10.64 5.44
N GLN A 199 -13.48 -9.83 4.39
CA GLN A 199 -12.44 -8.85 4.09
C GLN A 199 -12.96 -7.44 4.37
N VAL A 200 -12.10 -6.57 4.88
CA VAL A 200 -12.41 -5.17 5.20
C VAL A 200 -12.20 -4.30 3.96
N ILE A 201 -13.21 -3.48 3.63
CA ILE A 201 -13.19 -2.58 2.47
C ILE A 201 -13.41 -1.16 2.96
N ALA A 202 -12.47 -0.27 2.66
CA ALA A 202 -12.61 1.16 2.88
C ALA A 202 -12.83 1.90 1.56
N HIS A 203 -13.98 2.55 1.42
CA HIS A 203 -14.23 3.52 0.36
C HIS A 203 -13.78 4.89 0.86
N VAL A 204 -12.89 5.55 0.13
CA VAL A 204 -12.18 6.74 0.62
C VAL A 204 -12.25 7.86 -0.40
N VAL A 205 -12.69 9.04 0.04
CA VAL A 205 -12.61 10.28 -0.73
C VAL A 205 -11.29 10.96 -0.34
N PHE A 206 -10.35 11.05 -1.27
CA PHE A 206 -9.09 11.75 -1.05
C PHE A 206 -9.21 13.22 -1.42
N GLN A 207 -8.48 14.08 -0.73
CA GLN A 207 -8.37 15.50 -1.05
C GLN A 207 -7.47 15.65 -2.28
N SER A 208 -8.01 16.15 -3.39
CA SER A 208 -7.24 16.47 -4.59
C SER A 208 -6.27 17.61 -4.29
N GLY A 209 -4.98 17.30 -4.16
CA GLY A 209 -3.95 18.29 -3.87
C GLY A 209 -3.67 19.17 -5.09
N SER A 210 -4.07 20.44 -5.05
CA SER A 210 -3.78 21.44 -6.09
C SER A 210 -2.28 21.56 -6.40
N ASN A 211 -1.42 21.32 -5.41
CA ASN A 211 0.03 21.30 -5.58
C ASN A 211 0.53 20.13 -6.46
N GLN A 212 -0.16 18.99 -6.50
CA GLN A 212 0.27 17.82 -7.30
C GLN A 212 -0.06 18.03 -8.79
N ASP A 213 -1.28 18.50 -9.09
CA ASP A 213 -1.64 18.91 -10.45
C ASP A 213 -0.70 20.01 -10.98
N ALA A 214 -0.33 20.98 -10.13
CA ALA A 214 0.63 22.03 -10.47
C ALA A 214 2.05 21.48 -10.74
N GLN A 215 2.54 20.52 -9.94
CA GLN A 215 3.84 19.88 -10.15
C GLN A 215 3.86 19.09 -11.47
N THR A 216 2.87 18.25 -11.74
CA THR A 216 2.81 17.48 -12.99
C THR A 216 2.72 18.40 -14.23
N VAL A 217 2.02 19.53 -14.15
CA VAL A 217 2.02 20.55 -15.23
C VAL A 217 3.41 21.20 -15.38
N ALA A 218 4.16 21.41 -14.29
CA ALA A 218 5.53 21.91 -14.35
C ALA A 218 6.51 20.86 -14.93
N ASP A 219 6.36 19.58 -14.58
CA ASP A 219 7.18 18.48 -15.10
C ASP A 219 7.00 18.34 -16.62
N TRP A 220 5.76 18.36 -17.11
CA TRP A 220 5.46 18.40 -18.56
C TRP A 220 6.05 19.64 -19.23
N LYS A 221 5.91 20.83 -18.62
CA LYS A 221 6.50 22.06 -19.15
C LYS A 221 8.01 21.92 -19.33
N GLN A 222 8.73 21.41 -18.33
CA GLN A 222 10.18 21.22 -18.39
C GLN A 222 10.58 20.22 -19.49
N MET A 223 9.79 19.15 -19.68
CA MET A 223 9.99 18.17 -20.74
C MET A 223 9.81 18.79 -22.14
N PHE A 224 8.77 19.61 -22.34
CA PHE A 224 8.57 20.34 -23.60
C PHE A 224 9.65 21.41 -23.84
N GLU A 225 10.16 22.08 -22.82
CA GLU A 225 11.28 23.03 -22.96
C GLU A 225 12.54 22.32 -23.49
N GLY A 226 12.93 21.19 -22.89
CA GLY A 226 14.10 20.40 -23.34
C GLY A 226 13.98 19.87 -24.78
N VAL A 227 12.80 19.35 -25.16
CA VAL A 227 12.57 18.87 -26.54
C VAL A 227 12.67 20.01 -27.56
N ASN A 228 12.17 21.20 -27.23
CA ASN A 228 12.27 22.37 -28.11
C ASN A 228 13.72 22.88 -28.24
N GLU A 229 14.52 22.84 -27.17
CA GLU A 229 15.95 23.18 -27.23
C GLU A 229 16.72 22.24 -28.16
N GLU A 230 16.53 20.92 -28.06
CA GLU A 230 17.16 19.95 -28.97
C GLU A 230 16.76 20.22 -30.43
N ILE A 231 15.47 20.44 -30.69
CA ILE A 231 14.93 20.69 -32.04
C ILE A 231 15.47 21.99 -32.66
N GLN A 232 15.76 23.02 -31.86
CA GLN A 232 16.35 24.29 -32.35
C GLN A 232 17.83 24.18 -32.76
N THR A 233 18.54 23.12 -32.33
CA THR A 233 19.96 22.94 -32.71
C THR A 233 20.18 22.35 -34.11
N PHE A 234 19.11 21.88 -34.79
CA PHE A 234 19.18 21.22 -36.10
C PHE A 234 18.45 21.96 -37.23
N GLU A 235 19.23 22.73 -38.00
CA GLU A 235 19.03 23.24 -39.38
C GLU A 235 17.93 24.28 -39.71
N GLU A 236 18.22 25.12 -40.72
CA GLU A 236 17.53 26.36 -41.07
C GLU A 236 16.30 26.22 -42.02
N ASN A 237 15.89 25.01 -42.42
CA ASN A 237 14.88 24.79 -43.48
C ASN A 237 13.66 23.97 -43.02
N VAL A 238 12.91 24.50 -42.06
CA VAL A 238 11.59 23.96 -41.66
C VAL A 238 10.46 24.76 -42.32
N GLU A 239 9.45 24.09 -42.85
CA GLU A 239 8.26 24.75 -43.37
C GLU A 239 7.49 25.41 -42.21
N LEU A 240 7.41 26.75 -42.23
CA LEU A 240 6.98 27.59 -41.09
C LEU A 240 5.60 27.24 -40.50
N THR A 241 4.77 26.49 -41.23
CA THR A 241 3.38 26.17 -40.87
C THR A 241 3.13 24.66 -40.67
N PHE A 242 4.17 23.82 -40.71
CA PHE A 242 4.02 22.37 -40.60
C PHE A 242 5.25 21.70 -39.98
N ASP A 243 5.37 21.82 -38.65
CA ASP A 243 6.39 21.10 -37.89
C ASP A 243 5.86 19.75 -37.40
N TYR A 244 6.22 18.68 -38.10
CA TYR A 244 5.80 17.30 -37.79
C TYR A 244 6.85 16.51 -36.99
N ARG A 245 7.92 17.16 -36.51
CA ARG A 245 9.02 16.52 -35.79
C ARG A 245 8.57 16.02 -34.40
N GLY A 246 9.32 15.08 -33.83
CA GLY A 246 9.03 14.47 -32.52
C GLY A 246 8.00 13.32 -32.54
N TRP A 247 7.05 13.32 -33.48
CA TRP A 247 6.01 12.28 -33.55
C TRP A 247 6.57 10.91 -33.90
N THR A 248 6.41 9.96 -32.96
CA THR A 248 6.94 8.60 -33.06
C THR A 248 5.82 7.60 -32.83
N SER A 249 5.70 6.63 -33.74
CA SER A 249 4.69 5.56 -33.70
C SER A 249 4.91 4.64 -32.49
N SER A 250 3.88 4.48 -31.65
CA SER A 250 3.91 3.53 -30.52
C SER A 250 4.03 2.06 -30.95
N PHE A 251 3.76 1.75 -32.22
CA PHE A 251 3.79 0.38 -32.74
C PHE A 251 5.22 -0.04 -33.12
N ASP A 252 5.88 0.69 -34.01
CA ASP A 252 7.17 0.30 -34.58
C ASP A 252 8.35 1.21 -34.18
N ARG A 253 8.09 2.18 -33.29
CA ARG A 253 9.06 3.13 -32.73
C ARG A 253 9.80 3.97 -33.79
N LYS A 254 9.21 4.13 -34.98
CA LYS A 254 9.70 5.01 -36.05
C LYS A 254 8.96 6.34 -36.05
N HIS A 255 9.56 7.36 -36.66
CA HIS A 255 8.87 8.62 -36.91
C HIS A 255 7.66 8.42 -37.82
N ILE A 256 6.55 9.07 -37.49
CA ILE A 256 5.35 9.09 -38.34
C ILE A 256 5.67 9.90 -39.61
N SER A 257 5.20 9.45 -40.78
CA SER A 257 5.56 10.12 -42.02
C SER A 257 4.88 11.49 -42.14
N ALA A 258 5.54 12.43 -42.84
CA ALA A 258 4.98 13.75 -43.11
C ALA A 258 3.61 13.68 -43.81
N GLY A 259 3.38 12.66 -44.65
CA GLY A 259 2.09 12.44 -45.33
C GLY A 259 0.99 11.98 -44.37
N ASP A 260 1.30 11.08 -43.43
CA ASP A 260 0.33 10.63 -42.43
C ASP A 260 -0.01 11.75 -41.43
N MET A 261 0.98 12.57 -41.06
CA MET A 261 0.78 13.77 -40.22
C MET A 261 -0.01 14.86 -40.95
N ALA A 262 0.18 15.01 -42.26
CA ALA A 262 -0.62 15.91 -43.09
C ALA A 262 -2.09 15.46 -43.14
N GLU A 263 -2.36 14.17 -43.40
CA GLU A 263 -3.72 13.62 -43.36
C GLU A 263 -4.40 13.84 -41.99
N TRP A 264 -3.67 13.60 -40.90
CA TRP A 264 -4.16 13.83 -39.54
C TRP A 264 -4.55 15.30 -39.30
N ILE A 265 -3.71 16.26 -39.70
CA ILE A 265 -4.05 17.67 -39.45
C ILE A 265 -5.11 18.21 -40.40
N ASP A 266 -5.04 17.84 -41.68
CA ASP A 266 -5.97 18.36 -42.68
C ASP A 266 -7.40 17.87 -42.37
N THR A 267 -7.58 16.61 -41.98
CA THR A 267 -8.89 16.10 -41.52
C THR A 267 -9.39 16.74 -40.22
N THR A 268 -8.49 17.22 -39.35
CA THR A 268 -8.84 18.01 -38.15
C THR A 268 -9.33 19.40 -38.55
N VAL A 269 -8.59 20.06 -39.43
CA VAL A 269 -8.89 21.41 -39.91
C VAL A 269 -10.17 21.44 -40.74
N GLU A 270 -10.39 20.46 -41.63
CA GLU A 270 -11.66 20.29 -42.35
C GLU A 270 -12.84 20.23 -41.38
N ARG A 271 -12.74 19.41 -40.34
CA ARG A 271 -13.80 19.25 -39.31
C ARG A 271 -14.06 20.53 -38.52
N ILE A 272 -13.04 21.35 -38.25
CA ILE A 272 -13.20 22.65 -37.57
C ILE A 272 -13.81 23.69 -38.53
N LEU A 273 -13.37 23.74 -39.79
CA LEU A 273 -13.89 24.66 -40.80
C LEU A 273 -15.33 24.34 -41.23
N ASP A 274 -15.76 23.08 -41.08
CA ASP A 274 -17.15 22.66 -41.35
C ASP A 274 -18.17 23.25 -40.35
N LEU A 275 -17.74 23.74 -39.18
CA LEU A 275 -18.60 24.29 -38.12
C LEU A 275 -19.35 25.58 -38.56
N ASP A 276 -20.54 25.82 -37.99
CA ASP A 276 -21.42 26.93 -38.40
C ASP A 276 -20.79 28.32 -38.20
N CYS A 277 -19.79 28.43 -37.33
CA CYS A 277 -19.07 29.67 -37.05
C CYS A 277 -18.19 30.18 -38.21
N PHE A 278 -17.85 29.32 -39.19
CA PHE A 278 -17.15 29.70 -40.43
C PHE A 278 -18.08 29.84 -41.65
N ARG A 279 -19.32 29.33 -41.57
CA ARG A 279 -20.26 29.32 -42.70
C ARG A 279 -20.77 30.72 -43.01
N LEU A 280 -21.34 30.88 -44.22
CA LEU A 280 -21.95 32.12 -44.71
C LEU A 280 -21.01 33.35 -44.73
N GLY A 281 -19.69 33.12 -44.83
CA GLY A 281 -18.69 34.19 -44.83
C GLY A 281 -18.45 34.84 -43.46
N ARG A 282 -18.90 34.18 -42.38
CA ARG A 282 -18.60 34.59 -41.00
C ARG A 282 -17.12 34.34 -40.73
N LYS A 283 -16.51 35.25 -39.97
CA LYS A 283 -15.15 35.12 -39.44
C LYS A 283 -15.26 34.99 -37.92
N PRO A 284 -14.94 33.83 -37.33
CA PRO A 284 -15.08 33.64 -35.89
C PRO A 284 -13.93 34.26 -35.09
N ARG A 285 -14.22 34.61 -33.82
CA ARG A 285 -13.20 34.82 -32.79
C ARG A 285 -12.83 33.46 -32.19
N ILE A 286 -11.56 33.08 -32.30
CA ILE A 286 -11.04 31.76 -31.91
C ILE A 286 -10.07 31.89 -30.74
N LEU A 287 -10.17 30.96 -29.79
CA LEU A 287 -9.15 30.68 -28.77
C LEU A 287 -8.61 29.26 -28.99
N GLU A 288 -7.30 29.06 -28.97
CA GLU A 288 -6.64 27.77 -29.03
C GLU A 288 -5.80 27.56 -27.76
N ILE A 289 -6.05 26.46 -27.07
CA ILE A 289 -5.41 26.07 -25.81
C ILE A 289 -4.38 24.98 -26.12
N GLY A 290 -3.10 25.28 -25.91
CA GLY A 290 -1.97 24.47 -26.36
C GLY A 290 -1.79 24.55 -27.87
N SER A 291 -1.54 25.76 -28.40
CA SER A 291 -1.38 25.99 -29.84
C SER A 291 -0.16 25.30 -30.46
N GLY A 292 0.81 24.89 -29.64
CA GLY A 292 2.06 24.28 -30.10
C GLY A 292 2.76 25.17 -31.13
N THR A 293 3.44 24.56 -32.10
CA THR A 293 4.10 25.24 -33.22
C THR A 293 3.14 25.93 -34.20
N GLY A 294 1.83 25.98 -33.89
CA GLY A 294 0.80 26.69 -34.65
C GLY A 294 0.28 25.94 -35.87
N MET A 295 0.44 24.60 -35.93
CA MET A 295 0.07 23.83 -37.13
C MET A 295 -1.41 23.98 -37.53
N ILE A 296 -2.32 24.05 -36.54
CA ILE A 296 -3.76 24.32 -36.73
C ILE A 296 -3.99 25.83 -36.89
N LEU A 297 -3.41 26.64 -35.99
CA LEU A 297 -3.43 28.11 -36.04
C LEU A 297 -3.21 28.64 -37.45
N PHE A 298 -2.10 28.30 -38.11
CA PHE A 298 -1.75 28.86 -39.42
C PHE A 298 -2.67 28.41 -40.56
N ARG A 299 -3.35 27.27 -40.43
CA ARG A 299 -4.34 26.78 -41.41
C ARG A 299 -5.70 27.47 -41.26
N ILE A 300 -6.10 27.81 -40.04
CA ILE A 300 -7.42 28.37 -39.72
C ILE A 300 -7.42 29.91 -39.62
N ALA A 301 -6.32 30.49 -39.15
CA ALA A 301 -6.15 31.93 -38.96
C ALA A 301 -6.58 32.83 -40.15
N PRO A 302 -6.35 32.49 -41.44
CA PRO A 302 -6.83 33.29 -42.56
C PRO A 302 -8.36 33.53 -42.57
N GLN A 303 -9.13 32.61 -41.97
CA GLN A 303 -10.58 32.61 -41.93
C GLN A 303 -11.15 33.20 -40.63
N ALA A 304 -10.31 33.48 -39.62
CA ALA A 304 -10.72 34.07 -38.35
C ALA A 304 -10.89 35.61 -38.42
N GLU A 305 -11.63 36.16 -37.46
CA GLU A 305 -11.68 37.61 -37.15
C GLU A 305 -10.57 37.97 -36.17
N LYS A 306 -10.41 37.13 -35.14
CA LYS A 306 -9.36 37.19 -34.11
C LYS A 306 -9.00 35.75 -33.78
N TYR A 307 -7.71 35.47 -33.63
CA TYR A 307 -7.21 34.15 -33.21
C TYR A 307 -6.26 34.37 -32.03
N VAL A 308 -6.52 33.74 -30.89
CA VAL A 308 -5.67 33.79 -29.70
C VAL A 308 -5.14 32.39 -29.44
N GLY A 309 -3.83 32.20 -29.42
CA GLY A 309 -3.19 30.97 -28.96
C GLY A 309 -2.66 31.11 -27.53
N LEU A 310 -2.69 30.00 -26.79
CA LEU A 310 -2.07 29.83 -25.48
C LEU A 310 -1.14 28.62 -25.53
N ASP A 311 0.01 28.68 -24.88
CA ASP A 311 0.91 27.54 -24.73
C ASP A 311 1.61 27.56 -23.35
N LEU A 312 2.23 26.44 -22.96
CA LEU A 312 2.98 26.32 -21.70
C LEU A 312 4.40 26.88 -21.79
N THR A 313 4.97 27.00 -22.99
CA THR A 313 6.39 27.28 -23.20
C THR A 313 6.62 28.59 -23.95
N GLU A 314 7.59 29.40 -23.48
CA GLU A 314 7.88 30.71 -24.10
C GLU A 314 8.53 30.55 -25.48
N ALA A 315 9.37 29.53 -25.67
CA ALA A 315 10.04 29.25 -26.93
C ALA A 315 9.04 29.04 -28.09
N VAL A 316 8.02 28.20 -27.88
CA VAL A 316 6.96 27.93 -28.86
C VAL A 316 6.13 29.18 -29.14
N VAL A 317 5.74 29.91 -28.09
CA VAL A 317 5.04 31.20 -28.21
C VAL A 317 5.83 32.22 -29.04
N ASN A 318 7.16 32.27 -28.85
CA ASN A 318 8.04 33.16 -29.59
C ASN A 318 8.20 32.72 -31.07
N GLN A 319 8.30 31.42 -31.33
CA GLN A 319 8.33 30.85 -32.69
C GLN A 319 7.05 31.17 -33.47
N VAL A 320 5.88 30.88 -32.90
CA VAL A 320 4.56 31.19 -33.52
C VAL A 320 4.46 32.69 -33.82
N ARG A 321 4.94 33.57 -32.94
CA ARG A 321 5.00 35.03 -33.18
C ARG A 321 5.84 35.43 -34.36
N GLU A 322 7.03 34.85 -34.48
CA GLU A 322 7.91 35.16 -35.61
C GLU A 322 7.29 34.68 -36.93
N HIS A 323 6.70 33.49 -36.92
CA HIS A 323 6.04 32.91 -38.10
C HIS A 323 4.81 33.73 -38.52
N SER A 324 3.94 34.14 -37.59
CA SER A 324 2.80 35.03 -37.89
C SER A 324 3.23 36.36 -38.52
N ARG A 325 4.34 36.96 -38.03
CA ARG A 325 4.93 38.18 -38.62
C ARG A 325 5.47 37.93 -40.03
N LYS A 326 6.17 36.82 -40.27
CA LYS A 326 6.67 36.43 -41.60
C LYS A 326 5.53 36.24 -42.61
N LEU A 327 4.40 35.68 -42.18
CA LEU A 327 3.22 35.39 -43.00
C LEU A 327 2.28 36.59 -43.23
N LYS A 328 2.53 37.75 -42.59
CA LYS A 328 1.73 38.99 -42.71
C LYS A 328 0.25 38.79 -42.38
N TYR A 329 -0.04 38.01 -41.34
CA TYR A 329 -1.41 37.88 -40.85
C TYR A 329 -1.76 39.05 -39.93
N ASP A 330 -2.03 40.21 -40.53
CA ASP A 330 -2.31 41.49 -39.84
C ASP A 330 -3.61 41.47 -39.00
N HIS A 331 -4.46 40.45 -39.17
CA HIS A 331 -5.69 40.20 -38.39
C HIS A 331 -5.55 39.08 -37.34
N VAL A 332 -4.33 38.56 -37.13
CA VAL A 332 -4.02 37.51 -36.12
C VAL A 332 -3.33 38.12 -34.89
N GLU A 333 -3.44 37.45 -33.75
CA GLU A 333 -2.91 37.87 -32.45
C GLU A 333 -2.09 36.74 -31.77
N VAL A 334 -1.09 36.97 -30.89
CA VAL A 334 0.41 37.07 -31.02
C VAL A 334 1.33 38.17 -30.36
N SER A 335 1.03 38.81 -29.20
CA SER A 335 1.99 39.55 -28.31
C SER A 335 2.17 38.87 -26.96
N ILE A 336 3.31 39.09 -26.32
CA ILE A 336 3.66 38.59 -24.98
C ILE A 336 3.08 39.51 -23.89
N TYR A 337 2.70 38.93 -22.76
CA TYR A 337 2.87 39.57 -21.44
C TYR A 337 3.78 38.67 -20.62
N LEU A 338 4.96 39.15 -20.26
CA LEU A 338 5.78 38.60 -19.18
C LEU A 338 5.43 39.40 -17.94
N GLU A 339 5.12 38.74 -16.83
CA GLU A 339 5.25 39.41 -15.54
C GLU A 339 6.74 39.77 -15.33
N TYR A 340 6.99 40.96 -14.78
CA TYR A 340 8.30 41.62 -14.64
C TYR A 340 8.91 42.30 -15.88
N TRP A 341 8.26 43.38 -16.39
CA TRP A 341 8.94 44.68 -16.50
C TRP A 341 7.98 45.87 -16.69
N GLU A 342 8.45 47.06 -16.33
CA GLU A 342 7.70 48.32 -16.45
C GLU A 342 7.57 48.79 -17.91
N PHE A 343 6.47 49.48 -18.22
CA PHE A 343 6.21 50.11 -19.52
C PHE A 343 7.31 51.12 -19.93
N PRO A 344 7.49 51.31 -21.24
CA PRO A 344 7.09 52.61 -21.78
C PRO A 344 6.10 52.54 -22.95
N ALA A 345 5.50 53.70 -23.22
CA ALA A 345 4.27 53.89 -23.98
C ALA A 345 4.38 53.72 -25.52
N GLU A 346 3.18 53.62 -26.12
CA GLU A 346 2.84 53.99 -27.51
C GLU A 346 3.56 53.24 -28.65
N ASN A 347 2.91 52.17 -29.14
CA ASN A 347 2.47 52.12 -30.54
C ASN A 347 1.37 51.07 -30.76
N ASN A 348 0.32 51.45 -31.51
CA ASN A 348 -0.72 50.52 -31.93
C ASN A 348 -0.21 49.62 -33.05
N ASN A 349 -0.11 48.31 -32.81
CA ASN A 349 -0.65 47.31 -33.73
C ASN A 349 -0.81 45.94 -33.06
N ASN A 350 -2.08 45.64 -32.80
CA ASN A 350 -2.68 44.40 -32.33
C ASN A 350 -1.88 43.13 -32.55
N THR A 351 -1.64 42.44 -31.44
CA THR A 351 -1.28 41.03 -31.39
C THR A 351 -1.36 40.57 -29.89
N LYS A 352 -1.77 39.34 -29.54
CA LYS A 352 -1.85 38.70 -28.16
C LYS A 352 -1.79 37.13 -28.14
N VAL A 353 -0.68 36.49 -27.73
CA VAL A 353 -0.50 35.02 -27.49
C VAL A 353 0.36 34.85 -26.25
N HIS A 354 -0.09 34.02 -25.32
CA HIS A 354 0.35 34.05 -23.94
C HIS A 354 0.92 32.71 -23.48
N VAL A 355 1.91 32.78 -22.59
CA VAL A 355 2.44 31.63 -21.86
C VAL A 355 1.58 31.44 -20.61
N SER A 356 0.76 30.39 -20.58
CA SER A 356 -0.12 30.08 -19.45
C SER A 356 -0.54 28.61 -19.46
N PRO A 357 -0.62 27.95 -18.30
CA PRO A 357 -1.33 26.69 -18.17
C PRO A 357 -2.76 26.78 -18.69
N ALA A 358 -3.23 25.67 -19.28
CA ALA A 358 -4.56 25.56 -19.88
C ALA A 358 -5.70 25.95 -18.93
N HIS A 359 -5.54 25.73 -17.62
CA HIS A 359 -6.57 26.01 -16.62
C HIS A 359 -6.56 27.46 -16.06
N LEU A 360 -5.62 28.32 -16.50
CA LEU A 360 -5.44 29.69 -15.98
C LEU A 360 -5.65 30.78 -17.06
N PHE A 361 -6.34 30.46 -18.17
CA PHE A 361 -6.53 31.40 -19.27
C PHE A 361 -7.29 32.68 -18.86
N GLU A 362 -8.02 32.67 -17.76
CA GLU A 362 -8.71 33.84 -17.20
C GLU A 362 -7.76 34.89 -16.60
N GLN A 363 -6.52 34.53 -16.26
CA GLN A 363 -5.46 35.49 -15.88
C GLN A 363 -4.93 36.28 -17.10
N VAL A 364 -5.22 35.75 -18.30
CA VAL A 364 -4.71 36.20 -19.59
C VAL A 364 -5.78 36.94 -20.41
N LEU A 365 -7.02 36.46 -20.36
CA LEU A 365 -8.17 36.98 -21.10
C LEU A 365 -8.90 38.06 -20.30
N THR A 366 -9.43 39.08 -20.98
CA THR A 366 -10.28 40.06 -20.30
C THR A 366 -11.68 39.48 -20.06
N LEU A 367 -12.40 39.98 -19.06
CA LEU A 367 -13.77 39.51 -18.74
C LEU A 367 -14.76 39.66 -19.91
N ASP A 368 -14.49 40.59 -20.83
CA ASP A 368 -15.28 40.86 -22.04
C ASP A 368 -14.88 39.98 -23.25
N ASP A 369 -13.78 39.22 -23.19
CA ASP A 369 -13.36 38.34 -24.28
C ASP A 369 -14.24 37.08 -24.34
N LYS A 370 -15.18 37.03 -25.29
CA LYS A 370 -15.94 35.82 -25.66
C LYS A 370 -15.58 35.33 -27.07
N PHE A 371 -15.60 34.02 -27.27
CA PHE A 371 -15.14 33.35 -28.49
C PHE A 371 -16.27 32.57 -29.17
N ASP A 372 -16.30 32.56 -30.50
CA ASP A 372 -17.23 31.74 -31.28
C ASP A 372 -16.77 30.28 -31.34
N LEU A 373 -15.47 30.04 -31.12
CA LEU A 373 -14.85 28.72 -31.07
C LEU A 373 -13.68 28.72 -30.06
N ILE A 374 -13.65 27.73 -29.18
CA ILE A 374 -12.49 27.37 -28.34
C ILE A 374 -11.97 26.00 -28.79
N ILE A 375 -10.66 25.87 -29.04
CA ILE A 375 -9.98 24.66 -29.51
C ILE A 375 -9.04 24.16 -28.42
N CYS A 376 -9.04 22.86 -28.17
CA CYS A 376 -8.06 22.15 -27.34
C CYS A 376 -7.78 20.81 -28.01
N ASN A 377 -6.77 20.75 -28.88
CA ASN A 377 -6.50 19.61 -29.76
C ASN A 377 -5.15 18.96 -29.45
N SER A 378 -5.12 17.65 -29.16
CA SER A 378 -3.89 16.90 -28.83
C SER A 378 -3.15 17.45 -27.59
N VAL A 379 -3.91 18.00 -26.64
CA VAL A 379 -3.40 18.67 -25.41
C VAL A 379 -3.93 18.01 -24.15
N ALA A 380 -5.18 17.53 -24.17
CA ALA A 380 -5.83 16.97 -22.98
C ALA A 380 -5.12 15.72 -22.42
N GLN A 381 -4.39 14.98 -23.28
CA GLN A 381 -3.59 13.82 -22.88
C GLN A 381 -2.48 14.14 -21.87
N TYR A 382 -2.01 15.40 -21.80
CA TYR A 382 -0.99 15.84 -20.83
C TYR A 382 -1.58 16.37 -19.52
N PHE A 383 -2.91 16.35 -19.35
CA PHE A 383 -3.53 16.83 -18.12
C PHE A 383 -3.29 15.85 -16.96
N PRO A 384 -3.04 16.37 -15.73
CA PRO A 384 -2.63 15.53 -14.60
C PRO A 384 -3.76 14.61 -14.12
N SER A 385 -5.00 15.06 -14.21
CA SER A 385 -6.18 14.37 -13.70
C SER A 385 -7.39 14.58 -14.61
N PHE A 386 -8.39 13.70 -14.51
CA PHE A 386 -9.67 13.94 -15.19
C PHE A 386 -10.36 15.20 -14.65
N GLN A 387 -10.28 15.47 -13.34
CA GLN A 387 -10.87 16.66 -12.73
C GLN A 387 -10.30 17.97 -13.34
N TYR A 388 -9.02 17.98 -13.71
CA TYR A 388 -8.41 19.10 -14.44
C TYR A 388 -9.10 19.34 -15.79
N LEU A 389 -9.40 18.28 -16.54
CA LEU A 389 -10.20 18.39 -17.79
C LEU A 389 -11.63 18.87 -17.51
N GLN A 390 -12.28 18.38 -16.45
CA GLN A 390 -13.64 18.83 -16.07
C GLN A 390 -13.63 20.34 -15.78
N ASN A 391 -12.67 20.81 -14.98
CA ASN A 391 -12.47 22.22 -14.68
C ASN A 391 -12.24 23.04 -15.96
N LEU A 392 -11.41 22.57 -16.89
CA LEU A 392 -11.17 23.23 -18.17
C LEU A 392 -12.47 23.39 -18.98
N VAL A 393 -13.25 22.32 -19.13
CA VAL A 393 -14.54 22.35 -19.85
C VAL A 393 -15.52 23.29 -19.14
N ASP A 394 -15.56 23.26 -17.81
CA ASP A 394 -16.42 24.12 -16.99
C ASP A 394 -16.06 25.61 -17.10
N ARG A 395 -14.77 25.96 -17.24
CA ARG A 395 -14.33 27.35 -17.48
C ARG A 395 -14.54 27.74 -18.93
N ALA A 396 -14.18 26.89 -19.88
CA ALA A 396 -14.33 27.17 -21.32
C ALA A 396 -15.80 27.44 -21.68
N ALA A 397 -16.75 26.71 -21.09
CA ALA A 397 -18.19 26.93 -21.25
C ALA A 397 -18.64 28.37 -20.92
N GLU A 398 -17.95 29.09 -20.03
CA GLU A 398 -18.26 30.49 -19.70
C GLU A 398 -17.71 31.49 -20.72
N TYR A 399 -16.69 31.12 -21.49
CA TYR A 399 -16.02 31.98 -22.47
C TYR A 399 -16.47 31.73 -23.93
N VAL A 400 -17.14 30.61 -24.21
CA VAL A 400 -17.84 30.37 -25.49
C VAL A 400 -19.11 31.24 -25.58
N LYS A 401 -19.28 31.97 -26.69
CA LYS A 401 -20.50 32.73 -27.00
C LYS A 401 -21.73 31.80 -27.15
N PRO A 402 -22.96 32.27 -26.88
CA PRO A 402 -24.18 31.52 -27.18
C PRO A 402 -24.23 31.03 -28.64
N GLY A 403 -24.39 29.73 -28.85
CA GLY A 403 -24.36 29.08 -30.17
C GLY A 403 -22.97 28.79 -30.74
N GLY A 404 -21.90 29.21 -30.05
CA GLY A 404 -20.51 28.90 -30.37
C GLY A 404 -20.06 27.52 -29.90
N TYR A 405 -18.79 27.19 -30.12
CA TYR A 405 -18.26 25.83 -30.02
C TYR A 405 -17.09 25.68 -29.05
N LEU A 406 -17.01 24.51 -28.41
CA LEU A 406 -15.81 23.97 -27.77
C LEU A 406 -15.42 22.69 -28.52
N TYR A 407 -14.25 22.72 -29.13
CA TYR A 407 -13.67 21.62 -29.90
C TYR A 407 -12.52 20.98 -29.12
N LEU A 408 -12.71 19.73 -28.70
CA LEU A 408 -11.73 18.94 -27.98
C LEU A 408 -11.26 17.81 -28.90
N GLY A 409 -10.13 18.03 -29.57
CA GLY A 409 -9.65 17.18 -30.65
C GLY A 409 -8.54 16.22 -30.25
N ASP A 410 -8.40 15.15 -31.02
CA ASP A 410 -7.34 14.14 -30.89
C ASP A 410 -7.27 13.47 -29.50
N LEU A 411 -8.42 13.30 -28.86
CA LEU A 411 -8.54 12.70 -27.53
C LEU A 411 -8.29 11.19 -27.58
N ARG A 412 -7.42 10.66 -26.72
CA ARG A 412 -7.22 9.21 -26.60
C ARG A 412 -8.41 8.51 -25.94
N ASN A 413 -8.96 7.48 -26.58
CA ASN A 413 -10.20 6.84 -26.16
C ASN A 413 -9.98 5.84 -25.02
N PHE A 414 -10.44 6.18 -23.81
CA PHE A 414 -10.37 5.30 -22.63
C PHE A 414 -11.08 3.96 -22.84
N SER A 415 -12.23 3.95 -23.51
CA SER A 415 -12.97 2.72 -23.82
C SER A 415 -12.24 1.80 -24.82
N LEU A 416 -11.12 2.26 -25.43
CA LEU A 416 -10.22 1.46 -26.28
C LEU A 416 -8.82 1.24 -25.70
N MET A 417 -8.57 1.63 -24.43
CA MET A 417 -7.25 1.55 -23.79
C MET A 417 -6.62 0.16 -23.88
N ARG A 418 -7.39 -0.90 -23.65
CA ARG A 418 -6.89 -2.29 -23.72
C ARG A 418 -6.60 -2.74 -25.15
N GLN A 419 -7.38 -2.29 -26.12
CA GLN A 419 -7.13 -2.52 -27.54
C GLN A 419 -5.84 -1.82 -27.98
N PHE A 420 -5.63 -0.55 -27.59
CA PHE A 420 -4.37 0.16 -27.85
C PHE A 420 -3.16 -0.57 -27.24
N ALA A 421 -3.24 -0.93 -25.95
CA ALA A 421 -2.18 -1.69 -25.27
C ALA A 421 -1.86 -3.02 -25.96
N THR A 422 -2.88 -3.72 -26.48
CA THR A 422 -2.73 -4.93 -27.31
C THR A 422 -2.07 -4.64 -28.65
N ALA A 423 -2.39 -3.55 -29.35
CA ALA A 423 -1.73 -3.19 -30.61
C ALA A 423 -0.23 -2.93 -30.40
N VAL A 424 0.14 -2.19 -29.36
CA VAL A 424 1.54 -1.94 -28.98
C VAL A 424 2.23 -3.25 -28.60
N ALA A 425 1.64 -4.04 -27.71
CA ALA A 425 2.22 -5.30 -27.25
C ALA A 425 2.41 -6.34 -28.38
N LEU A 426 1.55 -6.34 -29.41
CA LEU A 426 1.70 -7.22 -30.58
C LEU A 426 2.82 -6.75 -31.52
N ALA A 427 3.06 -5.45 -31.62
CA ALA A 427 4.08 -4.89 -32.50
C ALA A 427 5.51 -5.22 -32.03
N ASP A 428 5.71 -5.41 -30.71
CA ASP A 428 6.94 -5.93 -30.10
C ASP A 428 7.20 -7.44 -30.38
N GLN A 429 6.34 -8.11 -31.18
CA GLN A 429 6.46 -9.52 -31.60
C GLN A 429 6.63 -10.52 -30.42
N PRO A 430 5.66 -10.60 -29.50
CA PRO A 430 5.75 -11.43 -28.30
C PRO A 430 5.84 -12.92 -28.66
N ARG A 431 6.66 -13.67 -27.93
CA ARG A 431 6.96 -15.08 -28.22
C ARG A 431 5.95 -16.07 -27.63
N SER A 432 5.10 -15.63 -26.69
CA SER A 432 4.08 -16.46 -26.04
C SER A 432 2.89 -15.60 -25.59
N ILE A 433 1.75 -16.26 -25.33
CA ILE A 433 0.56 -15.62 -24.74
C ILE A 433 0.88 -14.98 -23.38
N GLU A 434 1.73 -15.62 -22.58
CA GLU A 434 2.15 -15.05 -21.29
C GLU A 434 2.89 -13.72 -21.50
N THR A 435 3.86 -13.66 -22.42
CA THR A 435 4.56 -12.41 -22.76
C THR A 435 3.61 -11.33 -23.28
N LEU A 436 2.65 -11.69 -24.14
CA LEU A 436 1.62 -10.78 -24.65
C LEU A 436 0.72 -10.24 -23.53
N SER A 437 0.20 -11.12 -22.67
CA SER A 437 -0.67 -10.77 -21.54
C SER A 437 0.04 -9.85 -20.52
N ASN A 438 1.31 -10.16 -20.23
CA ASN A 438 2.16 -9.34 -19.37
C ASN A 438 2.43 -7.96 -20.00
N ALA A 439 2.72 -7.90 -21.30
CA ALA A 439 2.97 -6.65 -22.01
C ALA A 439 1.72 -5.76 -22.08
N ILE A 440 0.54 -6.34 -22.35
CA ILE A 440 -0.74 -5.60 -22.30
C ILE A 440 -0.97 -5.02 -20.91
N SER A 441 -0.84 -5.85 -19.87
CA SER A 441 -1.08 -5.44 -18.48
C SER A 441 -0.10 -4.35 -18.03
N ARG A 442 1.17 -4.46 -18.43
CA ARG A 442 2.20 -3.44 -18.19
C ARG A 442 1.88 -2.14 -18.93
N ASN A 443 1.60 -2.20 -20.23
CA ASN A 443 1.31 -1.01 -21.05
C ASN A 443 0.07 -0.26 -20.52
N MET A 444 -0.91 -0.97 -19.95
CA MET A 444 -2.05 -0.34 -19.29
C MET A 444 -1.72 0.26 -17.91
N SER A 445 -0.77 -0.30 -17.15
CA SER A 445 -0.44 0.17 -15.80
C SER A 445 0.62 1.28 -15.73
N ILE A 446 1.32 1.53 -16.85
CA ILE A 446 2.29 2.64 -16.99
C ILE A 446 1.77 3.77 -17.91
N GLU A 447 0.47 3.80 -18.18
CA GLU A 447 -0.14 4.80 -19.06
C GLU A 447 -0.24 6.17 -18.37
N GLU A 448 0.78 7.00 -18.58
CA GLU A 448 0.90 8.34 -17.96
C GLU A 448 0.03 9.41 -18.63
N GLU A 449 -0.50 9.19 -19.85
CA GLU A 449 -1.39 10.14 -20.50
C GLU A 449 -2.85 10.03 -20.00
N LEU A 450 -3.61 11.13 -20.09
CA LEU A 450 -5.05 11.14 -19.81
C LEU A 450 -5.83 10.58 -21.02
N LEU A 451 -6.46 9.42 -20.82
CA LEU A 451 -7.43 8.85 -21.74
C LEU A 451 -8.84 9.20 -21.26
N VAL A 452 -9.76 9.50 -22.19
CA VAL A 452 -11.14 9.89 -21.89
C VAL A 452 -12.12 9.07 -22.74
N SER A 453 -13.27 8.73 -22.18
CA SER A 453 -14.31 7.96 -22.87
C SER A 453 -15.25 8.92 -23.61
N PRO A 454 -15.62 8.64 -24.88
CA PRO A 454 -16.48 9.53 -25.67
C PRO A 454 -17.82 9.87 -25.00
N ASP A 455 -18.40 8.93 -24.27
CA ASP A 455 -19.70 9.10 -23.64
C ASP A 455 -19.72 10.17 -22.54
N TYR A 456 -18.57 10.53 -21.96
CA TYR A 456 -18.47 11.64 -21.02
C TYR A 456 -19.02 12.94 -21.61
N PHE A 457 -18.59 13.33 -22.82
CA PHE A 457 -18.96 14.61 -23.42
C PHE A 457 -20.44 14.64 -23.80
N THR A 458 -20.94 13.54 -24.39
CA THR A 458 -22.36 13.39 -24.74
C THR A 458 -23.25 13.40 -23.49
N LEU A 459 -22.87 12.70 -22.42
CA LEU A 459 -23.63 12.70 -21.16
C LEU A 459 -23.57 14.06 -20.45
N LEU A 460 -22.41 14.74 -20.47
CA LEU A 460 -22.26 16.09 -19.95
C LEU A 460 -23.20 17.07 -20.65
N ALA A 461 -23.28 17.08 -21.98
CA ALA A 461 -24.20 17.97 -22.68
C ALA A 461 -25.68 17.59 -22.56
N ARG A 462 -25.98 16.33 -22.19
CA ARG A 462 -27.34 15.89 -21.83
C ARG A 462 -27.78 16.54 -20.52
N ASP A 463 -26.92 16.44 -19.51
CA ASP A 463 -27.25 16.77 -18.12
C ASP A 463 -26.97 18.25 -17.76
N ASP A 464 -26.03 18.90 -18.45
CA ASP A 464 -25.73 20.34 -18.31
C ASP A 464 -26.66 21.20 -19.17
N ILE A 465 -27.02 22.38 -18.65
CA ILE A 465 -27.86 23.37 -19.34
C ILE A 465 -27.08 24.31 -20.26
N ARG A 466 -25.75 24.42 -20.09
CA ARG A 466 -24.87 25.32 -20.85
C ARG A 466 -24.63 24.85 -22.29
N PHE A 467 -24.77 23.56 -22.56
CA PHE A 467 -24.55 22.96 -23.87
C PHE A 467 -25.87 22.51 -24.51
N GLU A 468 -26.08 22.81 -25.79
CA GLU A 468 -27.25 22.31 -26.55
C GLU A 468 -27.03 20.90 -27.12
N SER A 469 -25.77 20.54 -27.42
CA SER A 469 -25.37 19.25 -27.97
C SER A 469 -23.87 18.99 -27.75
N ALA A 470 -23.48 17.72 -27.62
CA ALA A 470 -22.10 17.30 -27.76
C ALA A 470 -22.01 15.99 -28.56
N VAL A 471 -21.28 16.03 -29.67
CA VAL A 471 -21.13 14.90 -30.60
C VAL A 471 -19.68 14.44 -30.59
N THR A 472 -19.45 13.13 -30.46
CA THR A 472 -18.10 12.55 -30.51
C THR A 472 -17.89 11.82 -31.82
N TYR A 473 -16.94 12.30 -32.62
CA TYR A 473 -16.67 11.80 -33.96
C TYR A 473 -15.45 10.89 -34.00
N LEU A 474 -15.56 9.81 -34.77
CA LEU A 474 -14.40 8.99 -35.12
C LEU A 474 -13.41 9.83 -35.95
N ARG A 475 -12.11 9.62 -35.75
CA ARG A 475 -11.06 10.24 -36.58
C ARG A 475 -11.16 9.76 -38.04
N ARG A 476 -11.00 10.67 -38.99
CA ARG A 476 -10.93 10.37 -40.43
C ARG A 476 -9.49 10.05 -40.82
N GLY A 477 -9.33 9.35 -41.94
CA GLY A 477 -8.02 9.03 -42.53
C GLY A 477 -7.86 7.58 -42.98
N LEU A 478 -6.90 7.37 -43.89
CA LEU A 478 -6.45 6.07 -44.38
C LEU A 478 -5.13 5.63 -43.71
N ALA A 479 -4.36 6.55 -43.15
CA ALA A 479 -3.10 6.25 -42.48
C ALA A 479 -3.33 5.33 -41.26
N ASN A 480 -2.49 4.31 -41.12
CA ASN A 480 -2.58 3.32 -40.05
C ASN A 480 -1.80 3.79 -38.80
N THR A 481 -2.17 4.97 -38.29
CA THR A 481 -1.56 5.62 -37.12
C THR A 481 -2.44 5.46 -35.89
N GLU A 482 -1.84 5.54 -34.70
CA GLU A 482 -2.57 5.49 -33.44
C GLU A 482 -3.67 6.56 -33.34
N MET A 483 -3.46 7.72 -33.96
CA MET A 483 -4.44 8.80 -34.04
C MET A 483 -5.70 8.40 -34.80
N ASN A 484 -5.57 7.74 -35.95
CA ASN A 484 -6.71 7.30 -36.76
C ASN A 484 -7.41 6.02 -36.21
N LEU A 485 -6.71 5.28 -35.36
CA LEU A 485 -7.14 4.00 -34.79
C LEU A 485 -7.84 4.14 -33.43
N PHE A 486 -7.28 4.95 -32.52
CA PHE A 486 -7.60 4.93 -31.09
C PHE A 486 -7.92 6.31 -30.49
N ARG A 487 -7.92 7.38 -31.29
CA ARG A 487 -8.32 8.73 -30.88
C ARG A 487 -9.68 9.13 -31.45
N PHE A 488 -10.29 10.18 -30.91
CA PHE A 488 -11.58 10.75 -31.33
C PHE A 488 -11.62 12.27 -31.10
N ASP A 489 -12.57 12.96 -31.72
CA ASP A 489 -12.81 14.37 -31.45
C ASP A 489 -14.19 14.56 -30.80
N ALA A 490 -14.29 15.44 -29.81
CA ALA A 490 -15.55 15.85 -29.20
C ALA A 490 -15.87 17.31 -29.57
N VAL A 491 -17.03 17.53 -30.17
CA VAL A 491 -17.53 18.86 -30.54
C VAL A 491 -18.74 19.18 -29.67
N MET A 492 -18.57 20.13 -28.75
CA MET A 492 -19.61 20.61 -27.86
C MET A 492 -20.10 21.98 -28.32
N ARG A 493 -21.41 22.23 -28.27
CA ARG A 493 -21.99 23.50 -28.68
C ARG A 493 -22.71 24.19 -27.54
N SER A 494 -22.37 25.45 -27.31
CA SER A 494 -22.96 26.31 -26.30
C SER A 494 -24.40 26.68 -26.67
N ILE A 495 -25.28 26.74 -25.67
CA ILE A 495 -26.71 26.98 -25.84
C ILE A 495 -26.98 28.36 -26.47
N GLN A 496 -27.67 28.39 -27.62
CA GLN A 496 -28.05 29.67 -28.26
C GLN A 496 -29.46 30.15 -27.85
N GLN A 497 -30.37 29.21 -27.59
CA GLN A 497 -31.75 29.43 -27.17
C GLN A 497 -32.12 28.37 -26.13
N PRO A 498 -33.10 28.60 -25.23
CA PRO A 498 -33.52 27.58 -24.26
C PRO A 498 -33.80 26.24 -24.94
N LYS A 499 -33.29 25.13 -24.38
CA LYS A 499 -33.47 23.76 -24.92
C LYS A 499 -34.96 23.53 -25.23
N GLN A 500 -35.34 23.71 -26.49
CA GLN A 500 -36.68 23.35 -26.94
C GLN A 500 -36.81 21.84 -26.81
N ILE A 501 -37.98 21.36 -26.39
CA ILE A 501 -38.29 19.93 -26.42
C ILE A 501 -38.17 19.52 -27.89
N ILE A 502 -37.11 18.77 -28.22
CA ILE A 502 -36.92 18.23 -29.55
C ILE A 502 -38.19 17.41 -29.84
N PRO A 503 -38.98 17.74 -30.88
CA PRO A 503 -40.10 16.91 -31.28
C PRO A 503 -39.57 15.51 -31.52
N GLU A 504 -40.26 14.47 -31.05
CA GLU A 504 -39.76 13.09 -31.05
C GLU A 504 -39.33 12.66 -32.47
N VAL A 505 -38.06 12.83 -32.81
CA VAL A 505 -37.57 12.58 -34.17
C VAL A 505 -37.40 11.09 -34.31
N THR A 506 -38.34 10.47 -35.00
CA THR A 506 -38.26 9.07 -35.40
C THR A 506 -37.10 8.87 -36.38
N LEU A 507 -35.89 8.68 -35.85
CA LEU A 507 -34.72 8.28 -36.61
C LEU A 507 -34.94 6.88 -37.18
N ASN A 508 -34.89 6.76 -38.51
CA ASN A 508 -34.94 5.45 -39.16
C ASN A 508 -33.61 4.74 -38.90
N GLN A 509 -33.60 3.83 -37.91
CA GLN A 509 -32.39 3.15 -37.49
C GLN A 509 -32.30 1.71 -37.99
N ARG A 510 -31.10 1.27 -38.32
CA ARG A 510 -30.75 -0.11 -38.67
C ARG A 510 -29.41 -0.49 -38.04
N ARG A 511 -29.29 -1.70 -37.50
CA ARG A 511 -28.00 -2.26 -37.08
C ARG A 511 -27.32 -2.96 -38.27
N TRP A 512 -25.99 -2.84 -38.34
CA TRP A 512 -25.17 -3.51 -39.35
C TRP A 512 -25.26 -5.04 -39.22
N ALA A 513 -25.58 -5.76 -40.30
CA ALA A 513 -25.53 -7.21 -40.34
C ALA A 513 -24.24 -7.71 -41.02
N PRO A 514 -23.67 -8.88 -40.63
CA PRO A 514 -22.44 -9.42 -41.22
C PRO A 514 -22.45 -9.63 -42.75
N PHE A 515 -23.63 -9.69 -43.36
CA PHE A 515 -23.82 -9.92 -44.80
C PHE A 515 -24.33 -8.68 -45.55
N ASP A 516 -24.43 -7.52 -44.89
CA ASP A 516 -24.83 -6.29 -45.58
C ASP A 516 -23.77 -5.84 -46.57
N SER A 517 -24.16 -5.70 -47.84
CA SER A 517 -23.34 -4.95 -48.80
C SER A 517 -23.63 -3.46 -48.72
N LEU A 518 -22.57 -2.66 -48.88
CA LEU A 518 -22.68 -1.20 -48.91
C LEU A 518 -23.65 -0.69 -50.00
N ASP A 519 -23.75 -1.39 -51.14
CA ASP A 519 -24.71 -1.07 -52.20
C ASP A 519 -26.16 -1.29 -51.74
N THR A 520 -26.42 -2.40 -51.03
CA THR A 520 -27.76 -2.73 -50.48
C THR A 520 -28.18 -1.69 -49.44
N ILE A 521 -27.28 -1.36 -48.49
CA ILE A 521 -27.52 -0.28 -47.53
C ILE A 521 -27.82 1.04 -48.26
N SER A 522 -27.02 1.38 -49.28
CA SER A 522 -27.15 2.65 -50.02
C SER A 522 -28.42 2.80 -50.86
N THR A 523 -29.17 1.72 -51.05
CA THR A 523 -30.47 1.72 -51.73
C THR A 523 -31.64 1.82 -50.73
N ILE A 524 -31.43 1.40 -49.47
CA ILE A 524 -32.47 1.35 -48.44
C ILE A 524 -32.68 2.70 -47.74
N PHE A 525 -31.62 3.49 -47.53
CA PHE A 525 -31.73 4.71 -46.72
C PHE A 525 -32.33 5.92 -47.47
N GLU A 526 -32.22 5.99 -48.80
CA GLU A 526 -32.65 7.17 -49.60
C GLU A 526 -34.10 7.63 -49.34
N PRO A 527 -35.12 6.74 -49.30
CA PRO A 527 -36.50 7.16 -48.99
C PRO A 527 -36.78 7.41 -47.49
N SER A 528 -35.78 7.31 -46.61
CA SER A 528 -35.96 7.26 -45.15
C SER A 528 -34.99 8.15 -44.35
N LEU A 529 -34.44 9.19 -44.95
CA LEU A 529 -33.62 10.18 -44.25
C LEU A 529 -34.44 10.99 -43.22
N PRO A 530 -33.88 11.35 -42.05
CA PRO A 530 -32.56 11.00 -41.54
C PRO A 530 -32.45 9.52 -41.12
N PHE A 531 -31.33 8.89 -41.48
CA PHE A 531 -31.11 7.46 -41.30
C PHE A 531 -29.88 7.19 -40.42
N LEU A 532 -30.01 6.28 -39.46
CA LEU A 532 -28.94 5.93 -38.51
C LEU A 532 -28.52 4.46 -38.68
N LEU A 533 -27.28 4.27 -39.11
CA LEU A 533 -26.66 2.94 -39.21
C LEU A 533 -25.82 2.69 -37.95
N ARG A 534 -26.26 1.75 -37.09
CA ARG A 534 -25.62 1.44 -35.81
C ARG A 534 -24.75 0.18 -35.87
N ASP A 535 -23.88 0.06 -34.88
CA ASP A 535 -23.09 -1.15 -34.59
C ASP A 535 -22.25 -1.60 -35.80
N ILE A 536 -21.59 -0.67 -36.50
CA ILE A 536 -20.69 -0.98 -37.63
C ILE A 536 -19.31 -1.39 -37.08
N PRO A 537 -18.79 -2.61 -37.35
CA PRO A 537 -17.51 -3.05 -36.79
C PRO A 537 -16.36 -2.18 -37.32
N ASN A 538 -15.55 -1.55 -36.44
CA ASN A 538 -14.43 -0.73 -36.91
C ASN A 538 -13.30 -1.61 -37.45
N ALA A 539 -13.28 -1.80 -38.77
CA ALA A 539 -12.31 -2.66 -39.44
C ALA A 539 -10.85 -2.29 -39.16
N ARG A 540 -10.55 -1.03 -38.81
CA ARG A 540 -9.19 -0.58 -38.53
C ARG A 540 -8.58 -1.24 -37.27
N ILE A 541 -9.42 -1.61 -36.29
CA ILE A 541 -8.99 -2.18 -35.00
C ILE A 541 -9.53 -3.59 -34.74
N ALA A 542 -10.22 -4.20 -35.72
CA ALA A 542 -10.97 -5.45 -35.51
C ALA A 542 -10.08 -6.66 -35.17
N ASP A 543 -8.87 -6.73 -35.70
CA ASP A 543 -7.92 -7.82 -35.40
C ASP A 543 -7.37 -7.67 -33.97
N THR A 544 -6.96 -6.46 -33.59
CA THR A 544 -6.55 -6.09 -32.23
C THR A 544 -7.66 -6.30 -31.20
N HIS A 545 -8.90 -5.90 -31.53
CA HIS A 545 -10.06 -6.14 -30.67
C HIS A 545 -10.27 -7.64 -30.44
N TYR A 546 -10.23 -8.46 -31.50
CA TYR A 546 -10.36 -9.92 -31.38
C TYR A 546 -9.31 -10.50 -30.43
N VAL A 547 -8.02 -10.21 -30.65
CA VAL A 547 -6.92 -10.67 -29.77
C VAL A 547 -7.09 -10.18 -28.34
N SER A 548 -7.59 -8.96 -28.14
CA SER A 548 -7.89 -8.45 -26.79
C SER A 548 -9.05 -9.22 -26.14
N ALA A 549 -10.13 -9.50 -26.86
CA ALA A 549 -11.32 -10.17 -26.33
C ALA A 549 -11.09 -11.66 -26.02
N SER A 550 -10.11 -12.29 -26.67
CA SER A 550 -9.74 -13.70 -26.41
C SER A 550 -9.17 -13.93 -24.99
N PRO A 551 -9.39 -15.14 -24.42
CA PRO A 551 -8.69 -15.56 -23.21
C PRO A 551 -7.18 -15.66 -23.46
N LEU A 552 -6.38 -14.94 -22.68
CA LEU A 552 -4.92 -15.00 -22.74
C LEU A 552 -4.36 -15.96 -21.66
N ASP A 553 -4.92 -17.17 -21.62
CA ASP A 553 -4.63 -18.23 -20.64
C ASP A 553 -3.62 -19.29 -21.13
N GLY A 554 -3.17 -19.17 -22.39
CA GLY A 554 -2.27 -20.12 -23.04
C GLY A 554 -2.94 -21.31 -23.73
N SER A 555 -4.28 -21.34 -23.78
CA SER A 555 -5.05 -22.36 -24.53
C SER A 555 -4.88 -22.30 -26.05
N GLN A 556 -4.42 -21.17 -26.58
CA GLN A 556 -4.12 -20.93 -28.00
C GLN A 556 -2.73 -20.33 -28.15
N THR A 557 -2.12 -20.47 -29.32
CA THR A 557 -0.88 -19.77 -29.69
C THR A 557 -1.16 -18.42 -30.36
N ILE A 558 -0.17 -17.51 -30.37
CA ILE A 558 -0.31 -16.20 -31.06
C ILE A 558 -0.65 -16.37 -32.55
N PRO A 559 -0.02 -17.27 -33.33
CA PRO A 559 -0.43 -17.55 -34.71
C PRO A 559 -1.89 -18.01 -34.83
N GLU A 560 -2.37 -18.88 -33.92
CA GLU A 560 -3.77 -19.34 -33.95
C GLU A 560 -4.76 -18.20 -33.66
N LEU A 561 -4.43 -17.27 -32.73
CA LEU A 561 -5.24 -16.07 -32.52
C LEU A 561 -5.28 -15.17 -33.75
N PHE A 562 -4.16 -15.00 -34.45
CA PHE A 562 -4.12 -14.23 -35.70
C PHE A 562 -4.87 -14.90 -36.85
N GLU A 563 -4.75 -16.22 -37.03
CA GLU A 563 -5.51 -16.94 -38.06
C GLU A 563 -7.03 -16.94 -37.74
N ALA A 564 -7.41 -17.05 -36.46
CA ALA A 564 -8.80 -16.89 -36.05
C ALA A 564 -9.34 -15.46 -36.26
N ALA A 565 -8.52 -14.42 -36.03
CA ALA A 565 -8.88 -13.05 -36.37
C ALA A 565 -9.05 -12.86 -37.90
N LYS A 566 -8.13 -13.42 -38.70
CA LYS A 566 -8.18 -13.39 -40.18
C LYS A 566 -9.34 -14.19 -40.77
N ALA A 567 -9.83 -15.23 -40.11
CA ALA A 567 -10.99 -16.00 -40.57
C ALA A 567 -12.26 -15.15 -40.73
N HIS A 568 -12.29 -13.93 -40.14
CA HIS A 568 -13.37 -12.95 -40.28
C HIS A 568 -13.05 -11.78 -41.22
N GLN A 569 -11.94 -11.80 -41.97
CA GLN A 569 -11.37 -10.64 -42.66
C GLN A 569 -12.13 -10.20 -43.92
N GLU A 570 -12.72 -11.13 -44.70
CA GLU A 570 -13.49 -10.77 -45.91
C GLU A 570 -14.65 -9.81 -45.61
N PHE A 571 -15.38 -10.06 -44.52
CA PHE A 571 -16.50 -9.24 -44.05
C PHE A 571 -16.05 -7.87 -43.51
N ARG A 572 -14.91 -7.82 -42.80
CA ARG A 572 -14.33 -6.59 -42.23
C ARG A 572 -13.94 -5.57 -43.30
N SER A 573 -13.60 -6.01 -44.53
CA SER A 573 -13.22 -5.10 -45.62
C SER A 573 -14.31 -4.07 -46.00
N GLN A 574 -15.59 -4.36 -45.73
CA GLN A 574 -16.72 -3.47 -46.05
C GLN A 574 -17.01 -2.46 -44.95
N SER A 575 -16.59 -2.73 -43.71
CA SER A 575 -16.86 -1.87 -42.55
C SER A 575 -15.70 -0.91 -42.20
N ASN A 576 -14.75 -0.70 -43.12
CA ASN A 576 -13.75 0.35 -42.99
C ASN A 576 -14.41 1.73 -43.01
N PRO A 577 -14.18 2.61 -42.01
CA PRO A 577 -14.87 3.90 -41.89
C PRO A 577 -14.80 4.77 -43.16
N GLU A 578 -13.63 4.93 -43.78
CA GLU A 578 -13.51 5.75 -45.00
C GLU A 578 -14.29 5.17 -46.19
N ARG A 579 -14.32 3.83 -46.32
CA ARG A 579 -15.09 3.15 -47.36
C ARG A 579 -16.59 3.30 -47.15
N VAL A 580 -17.06 3.12 -45.92
CA VAL A 580 -18.46 3.32 -45.53
C VAL A 580 -18.88 4.76 -45.83
N LEU A 581 -18.11 5.74 -45.34
CA LEU A 581 -18.43 7.16 -45.48
C LEU A 581 -18.40 7.62 -46.95
N ARG A 582 -17.46 7.11 -47.76
CA ARG A 582 -17.39 7.38 -49.21
C ARG A 582 -18.61 6.85 -49.97
N GLN A 583 -19.13 5.67 -49.61
CA GLN A 583 -20.34 5.14 -50.25
C GLN A 583 -21.60 5.93 -49.84
N LEU A 584 -21.75 6.21 -48.54
CA LEU A 584 -22.96 6.85 -48.02
C LEU A 584 -23.03 8.34 -48.41
N SER A 585 -21.88 9.02 -48.53
CA SER A 585 -21.79 10.42 -48.98
C SER A 585 -21.90 10.54 -50.51
N LYS A 586 -23.09 10.30 -51.08
CA LYS A 586 -23.32 10.43 -52.53
C LYS A 586 -23.18 11.88 -53.00
N GLN A 587 -22.04 12.24 -53.60
CA GLN A 587 -21.80 13.44 -54.45
C GLN A 587 -22.52 14.74 -54.01
N GLY A 588 -22.45 15.09 -52.73
CA GLY A 588 -23.06 16.34 -52.20
C GLY A 588 -24.59 16.33 -52.05
N GLN A 589 -25.25 15.19 -52.22
CA GLN A 589 -26.67 15.00 -51.87
C GLN A 589 -26.84 14.65 -50.39
N TYR A 590 -25.96 13.80 -49.86
CA TYR A 590 -26.03 13.30 -48.49
C TYR A 590 -24.73 13.54 -47.73
N LEU A 591 -24.85 13.83 -46.44
CA LEU A 591 -23.75 13.95 -45.49
C LEU A 591 -23.78 12.74 -44.57
N ALA A 592 -22.67 11.99 -44.50
CA ALA A 592 -22.50 10.86 -43.59
C ALA A 592 -21.52 11.23 -42.47
N LEU A 593 -21.97 11.14 -41.22
CA LEU A 593 -21.22 11.53 -40.03
C LEU A 593 -20.80 10.29 -39.21
N PRO A 594 -19.49 10.00 -39.07
CA PRO A 594 -19.02 8.88 -38.27
C PRO A 594 -18.94 9.27 -36.79
N MET A 595 -19.79 8.65 -35.98
CA MET A 595 -19.87 8.87 -34.54
C MET A 595 -19.25 7.70 -33.79
N CYS A 596 -18.62 7.96 -32.65
CA CYS A 596 -18.21 6.91 -31.74
C CYS A 596 -19.45 6.18 -31.19
N SER A 597 -19.42 4.85 -31.16
CA SER A 597 -20.41 4.09 -30.38
C SER A 597 -20.12 4.28 -28.90
N LEU A 598 -21.16 4.60 -28.12
CA LEU A 598 -21.05 4.84 -26.67
C LEU A 598 -21.17 3.55 -25.85
N THR A 599 -21.67 2.48 -26.46
CA THR A 599 -21.96 1.18 -25.83
C THR A 599 -20.98 0.09 -26.25
N GLN A 600 -20.47 0.11 -27.48
CA GLN A 600 -19.54 -0.88 -28.03
C GLN A 600 -18.36 -0.16 -28.71
N PRO A 601 -17.28 0.18 -27.98
CA PRO A 601 -16.25 1.14 -28.44
C PRO A 601 -15.43 0.67 -29.65
N GLU A 602 -15.37 -0.63 -29.90
CA GLU A 602 -14.79 -1.24 -31.12
C GLU A 602 -15.68 -1.13 -32.37
N TYR A 603 -16.90 -0.59 -32.21
CA TYR A 603 -17.84 -0.27 -33.27
C TYR A 603 -17.98 1.25 -33.44
N PHE A 604 -18.56 1.67 -34.57
CA PHE A 604 -18.94 3.05 -34.81
C PHE A 604 -20.35 3.11 -35.42
N ASP A 605 -21.01 4.25 -35.23
CA ASP A 605 -22.31 4.55 -35.81
C ASP A 605 -22.14 5.57 -36.95
N VAL A 606 -23.01 5.54 -37.95
CA VAL A 606 -23.06 6.57 -39.00
C VAL A 606 -24.47 7.15 -39.11
N LEU A 607 -24.59 8.44 -38.86
CA LEU A 607 -25.79 9.21 -39.18
C LEU A 607 -25.68 9.72 -40.63
N VAL A 608 -26.72 9.47 -41.43
CA VAL A 608 -26.85 10.00 -42.80
C VAL A 608 -28.02 10.98 -42.86
N VAL A 609 -27.75 12.17 -43.38
CA VAL A 609 -28.72 13.28 -43.54
C VAL A 609 -28.65 13.87 -44.94
N ASP A 610 -29.68 14.63 -45.35
CA ASP A 610 -29.61 15.49 -46.54
C ASP A 610 -28.54 16.57 -46.33
N ALA A 611 -27.63 16.75 -47.30
CA ALA A 611 -26.53 17.71 -47.20
C ALA A 611 -26.98 19.18 -47.13
N LYS A 612 -28.25 19.48 -47.44
CA LYS A 612 -28.88 20.80 -47.31
C LYS A 612 -29.50 21.05 -45.93
N MET A 613 -29.56 20.02 -45.07
CA MET A 613 -30.07 20.18 -43.70
C MET A 613 -29.21 21.21 -42.94
N PRO A 614 -29.82 22.16 -42.19
CA PRO A 614 -29.07 23.13 -41.41
C PRO A 614 -28.12 22.42 -40.42
N LEU A 615 -26.85 22.83 -40.35
CA LEU A 615 -25.86 22.12 -39.52
C LEU A 615 -26.30 22.03 -38.05
N SER A 616 -26.94 23.07 -37.51
CA SER A 616 -27.51 23.05 -36.16
C SER A 616 -28.54 21.94 -35.91
N GLU A 617 -29.29 21.55 -36.95
CA GLU A 617 -30.24 20.44 -36.89
C GLU A 617 -29.50 19.11 -36.99
N VAL A 618 -28.51 19.00 -37.89
CA VAL A 618 -27.63 17.84 -38.01
C VAL A 618 -26.91 17.52 -36.70
N GLU A 619 -26.35 18.53 -36.03
CA GLU A 619 -25.68 18.40 -34.72
C GLU A 619 -26.64 17.90 -33.64
N ARG A 620 -27.87 18.45 -33.57
CA ARG A 620 -28.90 18.00 -32.63
C ARG A 620 -29.37 16.57 -32.91
N LEU A 621 -29.49 16.18 -34.19
CA LEU A 621 -29.82 14.81 -34.58
C LEU A 621 -28.70 13.82 -34.27
N ALA A 622 -27.44 14.18 -34.51
CA ALA A 622 -26.27 13.38 -34.15
C ALA A 622 -26.18 13.17 -32.63
N PHE A 623 -26.35 14.25 -31.86
CA PHE A 623 -26.42 14.20 -30.41
C PHE A 623 -27.56 13.30 -29.91
N HIS A 624 -28.77 13.47 -30.46
CA HIS A 624 -29.91 12.61 -30.12
C HIS A 624 -29.64 11.15 -30.47
N ALA A 625 -29.06 10.86 -31.64
CA ALA A 625 -28.69 9.51 -32.06
C ALA A 625 -27.70 8.84 -31.09
N GLN A 626 -26.70 9.57 -30.58
CA GLN A 626 -25.76 9.04 -29.59
C GLN A 626 -26.39 8.85 -28.20
N VAL A 627 -27.28 9.76 -27.76
CA VAL A 627 -27.97 9.64 -26.44
C VAL A 627 -29.00 8.49 -26.45
N VAL A 628 -29.72 8.29 -27.55
CA VAL A 628 -30.69 7.20 -27.69
C VAL A 628 -29.98 5.85 -27.60
N GLY A 629 -30.34 5.05 -26.60
CA GLY A 629 -29.77 3.73 -26.34
C GLY A 629 -28.75 3.68 -25.19
N VAL A 630 -28.35 4.83 -24.63
CA VAL A 630 -27.55 4.86 -23.40
C VAL A 630 -28.48 4.79 -22.19
N GLU A 631 -28.58 3.60 -21.57
CA GLU A 631 -29.34 3.42 -20.33
C GLU A 631 -28.82 4.32 -19.20
N SER A 632 -29.68 4.66 -18.24
CA SER A 632 -29.35 5.51 -17.09
C SER A 632 -28.46 4.85 -16.01
N SER A 633 -27.71 3.81 -16.37
CA SER A 633 -26.71 3.13 -15.52
C SER A 633 -25.41 3.94 -15.32
N ALA A 634 -25.41 5.21 -15.73
CA ALA A 634 -24.29 6.15 -15.68
C ALA A 634 -23.67 6.38 -14.29
N GLU A 635 -24.35 6.01 -13.19
CA GLU A 635 -23.87 6.25 -11.82
C GLU A 635 -22.62 5.44 -11.40
N THR A 636 -22.13 4.51 -12.24
CA THR A 636 -21.00 3.63 -11.89
C THR A 636 -19.91 3.48 -12.98
N ARG A 637 -20.00 4.21 -14.10
CA ARG A 637 -19.04 4.07 -15.21
C ARG A 637 -17.80 4.96 -15.01
N ALA A 638 -16.63 4.39 -15.27
CA ALA A 638 -15.40 5.17 -15.44
C ALA A 638 -15.31 5.73 -16.87
N PHE A 639 -15.12 7.04 -16.96
CA PHE A 639 -14.91 7.86 -18.14
C PHE A 639 -13.43 8.15 -18.42
N SER A 640 -12.49 7.82 -17.52
CA SER A 640 -11.06 8.06 -17.73
C SER A 640 -10.21 7.12 -16.89
N ASN A 641 -8.99 6.82 -17.36
CA ASN A 641 -7.96 6.13 -16.59
C ASN A 641 -7.56 6.91 -15.33
N LYS A 642 -7.71 8.25 -15.33
CA LYS A 642 -7.44 9.13 -14.19
C LYS A 642 -8.71 9.80 -13.63
N GLN A 643 -9.88 9.15 -13.72
CA GLN A 643 -11.13 9.70 -13.17
C GLN A 643 -11.23 9.60 -11.65
N ASN A 644 -10.92 8.43 -11.11
CA ASN A 644 -10.63 8.35 -9.70
C ASN A 644 -9.35 9.15 -9.50
N VAL A 645 -9.25 9.91 -8.41
CA VAL A 645 -7.97 10.47 -7.98
C VAL A 645 -6.97 9.33 -8.01
N GLU A 646 -5.92 9.42 -8.83
CA GLU A 646 -4.79 8.51 -8.73
C GLU A 646 -4.11 8.83 -7.40
N VAL A 647 -4.61 8.18 -6.37
CA VAL A 647 -4.03 8.19 -5.04
C VAL A 647 -2.67 7.58 -5.21
N SER A 648 -1.64 8.43 -5.24
CA SER A 648 -0.30 7.98 -5.57
C SER A 648 0.07 6.81 -4.65
N ARG A 649 0.87 5.87 -5.16
CA ARG A 649 1.36 4.75 -4.33
C ARG A 649 1.98 5.26 -3.03
N GLU A 650 2.56 6.46 -3.03
CA GLU A 650 3.04 7.16 -1.84
C GLU A 650 1.93 7.57 -0.86
N ILE A 651 0.82 8.17 -1.31
CA ILE A 651 -0.32 8.49 -0.42
C ILE A 651 -0.93 7.20 0.16
N LEU A 652 -1.08 6.13 -0.62
CA LEU A 652 -1.55 4.83 -0.11
C LEU A 652 -0.55 4.22 0.90
N ARG A 653 0.76 4.34 0.65
CA ARG A 653 1.84 3.91 1.56
C ARG A 653 1.82 4.70 2.87
N LEU A 654 1.64 6.03 2.80
CA LEU A 654 1.53 6.90 3.98
C LEU A 654 0.26 6.63 4.78
N LEU A 655 -0.88 6.39 4.12
CA LEU A 655 -2.12 5.95 4.78
C LEU A 655 -1.91 4.59 5.47
N HIS A 656 -1.22 3.64 4.82
CA HIS A 656 -0.91 2.34 5.40
C HIS A 656 0.01 2.46 6.62
N GLU A 657 1.06 3.30 6.58
CA GLU A 657 1.89 3.62 7.74
C GLU A 657 1.09 4.29 8.87
N HIS A 658 0.23 5.25 8.53
CA HIS A 658 -0.60 5.99 9.48
C HIS A 658 -1.55 5.06 10.25
N LEU A 659 -2.13 4.07 9.55
CA LEU A 659 -2.95 3.02 10.15
C LEU A 659 -2.11 2.00 10.94
N SER A 660 -0.98 1.55 10.40
CA SER A 660 -0.09 0.56 11.05
C SER A 660 0.46 1.03 12.42
N ARG A 661 0.53 2.35 12.64
CA ARG A 661 0.92 2.95 13.93
C ARG A 661 -0.24 3.14 14.92
N ARG A 662 -1.49 2.92 14.50
CA ARG A 662 -2.71 3.28 15.27
C ARG A 662 -3.70 2.14 15.48
N VAL A 663 -3.82 1.23 14.51
CA VAL A 663 -4.72 0.07 14.60
C VAL A 663 -3.92 -1.24 14.42
N PRO A 664 -4.32 -2.34 15.07
CA PRO A 664 -3.70 -3.64 14.84
C PRO A 664 -3.79 -4.08 13.37
N ALA A 665 -2.82 -4.86 12.90
CA ALA A 665 -2.72 -5.30 11.50
C ALA A 665 -4.00 -5.98 10.97
N TYR A 666 -4.78 -6.66 11.82
CA TYR A 666 -6.05 -7.28 11.40
C TYR A 666 -7.15 -6.25 11.06
N MET A 667 -7.11 -5.04 11.63
CA MET A 667 -8.03 -3.93 11.36
C MET A 667 -7.64 -3.07 10.15
N ILE A 668 -6.45 -3.26 9.59
CA ILE A 668 -6.06 -2.58 8.35
C ILE A 668 -6.95 -3.12 7.21
N PRO A 669 -7.54 -2.27 6.36
CA PRO A 669 -8.38 -2.71 5.24
C PRO A 669 -7.65 -3.67 4.31
N ASP A 670 -8.38 -4.65 3.76
CA ASP A 670 -7.89 -5.49 2.66
C ASP A 670 -7.96 -4.77 1.31
N PHE A 671 -8.89 -3.80 1.20
CA PHE A 671 -9.08 -2.95 0.02
C PHE A 671 -9.30 -1.50 0.42
N VAL A 672 -8.66 -0.58 -0.33
CA VAL A 672 -8.92 0.86 -0.29
C VAL A 672 -9.38 1.23 -1.69
N VAL A 673 -10.63 1.68 -1.80
CA VAL A 673 -11.29 2.02 -3.06
C VAL A 673 -11.45 3.54 -3.09
N PRO A 674 -10.65 4.26 -3.89
CA PRO A 674 -10.83 5.70 -4.08
C PRO A 674 -12.20 5.98 -4.71
N VAL A 675 -12.94 6.94 -4.16
CA VAL A 675 -14.25 7.37 -4.68
C VAL A 675 -14.39 8.89 -4.62
N ASN A 676 -15.06 9.48 -5.59
CA ASN A 676 -15.19 10.95 -5.66
C ASN A 676 -16.16 11.53 -4.62
N ARG A 677 -17.06 10.69 -4.05
CA ARG A 677 -17.94 11.00 -2.91
C ARG A 677 -18.54 9.73 -2.32
N ILE A 678 -18.93 9.76 -1.04
CA ILE A 678 -19.75 8.71 -0.45
C ILE A 678 -21.23 8.91 -0.87
N PRO A 679 -21.87 7.94 -1.56
CA PRO A 679 -23.24 8.10 -2.04
C PRO A 679 -24.25 7.96 -0.90
N LEU A 680 -25.23 8.86 -0.85
CA LEU A 680 -26.30 8.86 0.14
C LEU A 680 -27.65 8.42 -0.47
N ASN A 681 -28.55 7.90 0.36
CA ASN A 681 -29.95 7.65 0.02
C ASN A 681 -30.84 8.87 0.38
N GLY A 682 -32.12 8.83 0.00
CA GLY A 682 -33.09 9.90 0.28
C GLY A 682 -33.37 10.17 1.77
N SER A 683 -32.76 9.42 2.69
CA SER A 683 -32.77 9.65 4.14
C SER A 683 -31.41 10.10 4.69
N HIS A 684 -30.50 10.57 3.82
CA HIS A 684 -29.15 11.05 4.15
C HIS A 684 -28.25 9.99 4.85
N LYS A 685 -28.49 8.69 4.60
CA LYS A 685 -27.61 7.60 5.04
C LYS A 685 -26.81 7.04 3.87
N VAL A 686 -25.62 6.51 4.14
CA VAL A 686 -24.78 5.85 3.12
C VAL A 686 -25.57 4.78 2.37
N ASN A 687 -25.51 4.83 1.04
CA ASN A 687 -26.14 3.88 0.14
C ASN A 687 -25.09 2.86 -0.33
N THR A 688 -24.88 1.82 0.47
CA THR A 688 -23.85 0.80 0.22
C THR A 688 -24.05 0.05 -1.11
N HIS A 689 -25.26 0.01 -1.67
CA HIS A 689 -25.52 -0.56 -2.99
C HIS A 689 -25.02 0.29 -4.16
N LYS A 690 -24.72 1.58 -3.94
CA LYS A 690 -24.13 2.50 -4.94
C LYS A 690 -22.61 2.66 -4.79
N LEU A 691 -21.98 2.01 -3.81
CA LEU A 691 -20.53 2.01 -3.70
C LEU A 691 -19.91 1.02 -4.69
N PRO A 692 -18.83 1.38 -5.41
CA PRO A 692 -18.18 0.48 -6.35
C PRO A 692 -17.58 -0.72 -5.62
N LYS A 693 -17.70 -1.91 -6.20
CA LYS A 693 -17.05 -3.10 -5.66
C LYS A 693 -15.52 -2.99 -5.85
N PRO A 694 -14.72 -3.39 -4.85
CA PRO A 694 -13.28 -3.48 -5.04
C PRO A 694 -12.93 -4.54 -6.09
N THR A 695 -11.74 -4.37 -6.66
CA THR A 695 -11.11 -5.27 -7.64
C THR A 695 -9.66 -5.46 -7.19
N LEU A 696 -8.89 -6.35 -7.85
CA LEU A 696 -7.51 -6.63 -7.43
C LEU A 696 -6.60 -5.39 -7.42
N VAL A 697 -6.85 -4.40 -8.28
CA VAL A 697 -6.11 -3.12 -8.30
C VAL A 697 -6.44 -2.20 -7.11
N HIS A 698 -7.57 -2.41 -6.43
CA HIS A 698 -7.94 -1.68 -5.20
C HIS A 698 -7.45 -2.38 -3.93
N ARG A 699 -6.70 -3.48 -4.06
CA ARG A 699 -6.21 -4.23 -2.90
C ARG A 699 -5.23 -3.34 -2.14
N PHE A 700 -5.46 -3.17 -0.84
CA PHE A 700 -4.61 -2.35 0.03
C PHE A 700 -3.37 -3.13 0.49
N VAL A 701 -2.73 -3.76 -0.49
CA VAL A 701 -1.40 -4.34 -0.38
C VAL A 701 -0.48 -3.37 -1.10
N ILE A 702 0.54 -2.87 -0.40
CA ILE A 702 1.63 -2.15 -1.06
C ILE A 702 2.31 -3.14 -2.00
N GLU A 703 2.13 -2.96 -3.30
CA GLU A 703 2.81 -3.75 -4.33
C GLU A 703 4.34 -3.60 -4.15
N ARG A 704 4.98 -4.65 -3.62
CA ARG A 704 6.39 -4.89 -3.92
C ARG A 704 6.47 -5.33 -5.39
N GLN A 705 7.48 -4.82 -6.09
CA GLN A 705 7.51 -4.74 -7.55
C GLN A 705 7.71 -6.12 -8.22
N THR A 706 6.63 -6.82 -8.55
CA THR A 706 6.71 -8.15 -9.16
C THR A 706 7.08 -8.13 -10.66
N ARG A 707 8.38 -8.26 -10.98
CA ARG A 707 8.90 -9.29 -11.92
C ARG A 707 10.42 -9.32 -12.16
N ASP A 708 11.18 -8.34 -11.68
CA ASP A 708 12.66 -8.35 -11.71
C ASP A 708 13.28 -8.77 -10.35
N GLU A 709 12.51 -9.44 -9.49
CA GLU A 709 12.83 -9.77 -8.08
C GLU A 709 13.77 -10.96 -7.88
N TRP A 710 14.67 -11.22 -8.83
CA TRP A 710 15.81 -12.10 -8.62
C TRP A 710 17.07 -11.24 -8.66
N SER A 711 17.53 -10.80 -7.49
CA SER A 711 18.79 -10.08 -7.42
C SER A 711 19.94 -10.96 -7.95
N ALA A 712 21.07 -10.35 -8.33
CA ALA A 712 22.25 -11.11 -8.73
C ALA A 712 22.69 -12.14 -7.66
N ALA A 713 22.39 -11.86 -6.37
CA ALA A 713 22.64 -12.79 -5.27
C ALA A 713 21.62 -13.94 -5.20
N ASP A 714 20.35 -13.72 -5.57
CA ASP A 714 19.34 -14.77 -5.65
C ASP A 714 19.57 -15.68 -6.86
N LEU A 715 19.99 -15.10 -8.00
CA LEU A 715 20.42 -15.86 -9.17
C LEU A 715 21.65 -16.72 -8.86
N ALA A 716 22.61 -16.22 -8.07
CA ALA A 716 23.76 -16.99 -7.60
C ALA A 716 23.35 -18.14 -6.64
N ARG A 717 22.33 -17.92 -5.80
CA ARG A 717 21.79 -18.91 -4.83
C ARG A 717 20.62 -19.73 -5.38
N ARG A 718 20.37 -19.67 -6.68
CA ARG A 718 19.08 -20.06 -7.27
C ARG A 718 18.52 -21.42 -6.83
N PRO A 719 19.31 -22.52 -6.76
CA PRO A 719 18.80 -23.81 -6.27
C PRO A 719 18.29 -23.79 -4.82
N LEU A 720 18.85 -22.95 -3.94
CA LEU A 720 18.39 -22.80 -2.56
C LEU A 720 17.09 -22.00 -2.50
N VAL A 721 17.02 -20.89 -3.24
CA VAL A 721 15.84 -20.01 -3.29
C VAL A 721 14.64 -20.76 -3.88
N GLU A 722 14.80 -21.46 -5.01
CA GLU A 722 13.74 -22.27 -5.64
C GLU A 722 13.24 -23.39 -4.70
N ALA A 723 14.14 -24.04 -3.95
CA ALA A 723 13.76 -25.07 -2.98
C ALA A 723 12.95 -24.50 -1.80
N ILE A 724 13.33 -23.33 -1.27
CA ILE A 724 12.61 -22.68 -0.17
C ILE A 724 11.24 -22.16 -0.64
N LEU A 725 11.16 -21.57 -1.83
CA LEU A 725 9.88 -21.16 -2.45
C LEU A 725 8.93 -22.34 -2.65
N LYS A 726 9.46 -23.51 -3.05
CA LYS A 726 8.69 -24.75 -3.17
C LYS A 726 8.18 -25.28 -1.82
N VAL A 727 8.96 -25.15 -0.75
CA VAL A 727 8.47 -25.46 0.61
C VAL A 727 7.38 -24.45 1.02
N PHE A 728 7.57 -23.16 0.74
CA PHE A 728 6.61 -22.10 1.07
C PHE A 728 5.26 -22.33 0.37
N SER A 729 5.22 -22.55 -0.94
CA SER A 729 3.96 -22.85 -1.64
C SER A 729 3.27 -24.11 -1.09
N THR A 730 4.05 -25.15 -0.79
CA THR A 730 3.55 -26.43 -0.23
C THR A 730 2.95 -26.28 1.17
N VAL A 731 3.50 -25.43 2.03
CA VAL A 731 3.00 -25.26 3.41
C VAL A 731 1.94 -24.19 3.56
N LEU A 732 1.94 -23.17 2.68
CA LEU A 732 0.93 -22.11 2.63
C LEU A 732 -0.32 -22.50 1.82
N PHE A 733 -0.28 -23.63 1.10
CA PHE A 733 -1.39 -24.13 0.26
C PHE A 733 -1.90 -23.06 -0.72
N THR A 734 -0.96 -22.39 -1.41
CA THR A 734 -1.23 -21.29 -2.33
C THR A 734 -0.85 -21.67 -3.76
N ASP A 735 -1.79 -21.52 -4.69
CA ASP A 735 -1.55 -21.66 -6.13
C ASP A 735 -0.88 -20.41 -6.73
N LYS A 736 -0.70 -19.34 -5.94
CA LYS A 736 0.05 -18.15 -6.35
C LYS A 736 1.54 -18.46 -6.48
N THR A 737 2.14 -17.98 -7.56
CA THR A 737 3.60 -17.93 -7.71
C THR A 737 4.21 -17.01 -6.65
N LEU A 738 5.06 -17.55 -5.78
CA LEU A 738 5.79 -16.79 -4.77
C LEU A 738 7.14 -16.32 -5.30
N SER A 739 7.54 -15.11 -4.91
CA SER A 739 8.78 -14.41 -5.27
C SER A 739 9.87 -14.57 -4.19
N PRO A 740 11.18 -14.52 -4.52
CA PRO A 740 12.27 -14.63 -3.53
C PRO A 740 12.14 -13.68 -2.33
N HIS A 741 11.54 -12.50 -2.51
CA HIS A 741 11.37 -11.48 -1.48
C HIS A 741 9.96 -11.42 -0.85
N ASP A 742 9.09 -12.40 -1.16
CA ASP A 742 7.78 -12.53 -0.50
C ASP A 742 7.96 -12.95 0.96
N ASP A 743 7.35 -12.18 1.86
CA ASP A 743 7.32 -12.48 3.29
C ASP A 743 6.36 -13.66 3.57
N PHE A 744 6.88 -14.69 4.23
CA PHE A 744 6.16 -15.91 4.57
C PHE A 744 4.87 -15.68 5.38
N PHE A 745 4.89 -14.73 6.32
CA PHE A 745 3.74 -14.44 7.19
C PHE A 745 2.73 -13.53 6.49
N ALA A 746 3.19 -12.53 5.73
CA ALA A 746 2.32 -11.73 4.86
C ALA A 746 1.61 -12.58 3.80
N SER A 747 2.25 -13.67 3.36
CA SER A 747 1.70 -14.67 2.43
C SER A 747 0.68 -15.64 3.06
N GLY A 748 0.30 -15.45 4.33
CA GLY A 748 -0.65 -16.28 5.07
C GLY A 748 -0.02 -17.25 6.08
N GLY A 749 1.30 -17.21 6.24
CA GLY A 749 2.01 -18.01 7.22
C GLY A 749 1.72 -17.58 8.66
N HIS A 750 1.70 -18.54 9.58
CA HIS A 750 1.65 -18.31 11.02
C HIS A 750 2.53 -19.33 11.74
N SER A 751 2.85 -19.11 13.02
CA SER A 751 3.92 -19.84 13.75
C SER A 751 3.85 -21.37 13.69
N LEU A 752 2.64 -21.95 13.57
CA LEU A 752 2.44 -23.38 13.40
C LEU A 752 2.86 -23.86 11.98
N ILE A 753 2.47 -23.12 10.93
CA ILE A 753 2.89 -23.41 9.55
C ILE A 753 4.39 -23.11 9.37
N ALA A 754 4.91 -22.03 9.98
CA ALA A 754 6.34 -21.70 9.98
C ALA A 754 7.20 -22.82 10.59
N THR A 755 6.70 -23.50 11.63
CA THR A 755 7.37 -24.66 12.24
C THR A 755 7.45 -25.82 11.25
N LYS A 756 6.36 -26.11 10.53
CA LYS A 756 6.32 -27.12 9.45
C LYS A 756 7.26 -26.74 8.30
N ALA A 757 7.26 -25.49 7.86
CA ALA A 757 8.14 -24.96 6.82
C ALA A 757 9.62 -25.12 7.20
N THR A 758 10.01 -24.68 8.40
CA THR A 758 11.38 -24.86 8.91
C THR A 758 11.77 -26.34 8.96
N SER A 759 10.88 -27.22 9.44
CA SER A 759 11.16 -28.66 9.48
C SER A 759 11.32 -29.28 8.09
N MET A 760 10.61 -28.78 7.08
CA MET A 760 10.76 -29.21 5.70
C MET A 760 12.07 -28.68 5.10
N ILE A 761 12.39 -27.39 5.29
CA ILE A 761 13.66 -26.77 4.83
C ILE A 761 14.87 -27.50 5.43
N ARG A 762 14.86 -27.80 6.74
CA ARG A 762 15.93 -28.58 7.41
C ARG A 762 16.20 -29.91 6.72
N ARG A 763 15.14 -30.63 6.36
CA ARG A 763 15.19 -31.97 5.77
C ARG A 763 15.55 -31.93 4.27
N GLU A 764 15.04 -30.95 3.54
CA GLU A 764 15.21 -30.84 2.09
C GLU A 764 16.56 -30.22 1.71
N LEU A 765 17.15 -29.39 2.59
CA LEU A 765 18.44 -28.75 2.38
C LEU A 765 19.58 -29.29 3.27
N ASP A 766 19.32 -30.30 4.12
CA ASP A 766 20.26 -30.87 5.10
C ASP A 766 21.04 -29.80 5.88
N VAL A 767 20.32 -29.04 6.70
CA VAL A 767 20.85 -27.87 7.43
C VAL A 767 20.15 -27.69 8.77
N GLN A 768 20.91 -27.39 9.82
CA GLN A 768 20.38 -27.10 11.16
C GLN A 768 19.87 -25.65 11.27
N LEU A 769 18.86 -25.32 10.47
CA LEU A 769 18.23 -24.00 10.43
C LEU A 769 17.38 -23.78 11.71
N PRO A 770 17.71 -22.85 12.63
CA PRO A 770 16.89 -22.61 13.82
C PRO A 770 15.52 -22.04 13.42
N PHE A 771 14.48 -22.31 14.23
CA PHE A 771 13.12 -21.80 13.95
C PHE A 771 13.03 -20.27 13.94
N THR A 772 13.91 -19.59 14.70
CA THR A 772 14.05 -18.13 14.62
C THR A 772 14.48 -17.63 13.24
N ALA A 773 15.11 -18.46 12.39
CA ALA A 773 15.54 -18.03 11.06
C ALA A 773 14.36 -17.65 10.17
N ILE A 774 13.27 -18.43 10.12
CA ILE A 774 12.08 -18.07 9.31
C ILE A 774 11.33 -16.87 9.88
N ILE A 775 11.58 -16.47 11.13
CA ILE A 775 10.99 -15.27 11.75
C ILE A 775 11.85 -14.03 11.48
N MET A 776 13.18 -14.14 11.59
CA MET A 776 14.12 -13.03 11.39
C MET A 776 14.52 -12.84 9.92
N SER A 777 14.23 -13.82 9.08
CA SER A 777 14.44 -13.85 7.64
C SER A 777 13.19 -14.50 7.03
N PRO A 778 12.07 -13.75 6.94
CA PRO A 778 10.79 -14.31 6.52
C PRO A 778 10.69 -14.55 5.01
N THR A 779 11.67 -14.12 4.21
CA THR A 779 11.68 -14.33 2.75
C THR A 779 12.55 -15.51 2.31
N ALA A 780 12.28 -16.07 1.12
CA ALA A 780 13.07 -17.19 0.59
C ALA A 780 14.52 -16.80 0.24
N SER A 781 14.74 -15.55 -0.19
CA SER A 781 16.05 -14.94 -0.45
C SER A 781 16.91 -14.88 0.81
N GLU A 782 16.37 -14.31 1.89
CA GLU A 782 17.11 -14.16 3.16
C GLU A 782 17.36 -15.53 3.81
N LEU A 783 16.42 -16.48 3.71
CA LEU A 783 16.62 -17.85 4.15
C LEU A 783 17.67 -18.59 3.33
N ALA A 784 17.72 -18.41 2.01
CA ALA A 784 18.77 -19.00 1.18
C ALA A 784 20.14 -18.45 1.60
N ALA A 785 20.25 -17.14 1.82
CA ALA A 785 21.46 -16.50 2.34
C ALA A 785 21.83 -17.03 3.74
N ARG A 786 20.86 -17.24 4.65
CA ARG A 786 21.12 -17.77 5.99
C ARG A 786 21.52 -19.25 5.96
N VAL A 787 20.93 -20.06 5.09
CA VAL A 787 21.32 -21.47 4.87
C VAL A 787 22.74 -21.55 4.29
N GLU A 788 23.09 -20.69 3.33
CA GLU A 788 24.45 -20.58 2.80
C GLU A 788 25.44 -20.16 3.89
N SER A 789 25.10 -19.15 4.70
CA SER A 789 25.89 -18.72 5.88
C SER A 789 26.13 -19.87 6.85
N ILE A 790 25.09 -20.61 7.24
CA ILE A 790 25.23 -21.76 8.16
C ILE A 790 26.10 -22.87 7.55
N LYS A 791 26.01 -23.13 6.25
CA LYS A 791 26.86 -24.11 5.56
C LYS A 791 28.31 -23.63 5.44
N ALA A 792 28.56 -22.34 5.22
CA ALA A 792 29.89 -21.74 5.19
C ALA A 792 30.53 -21.68 6.60
N GLU A 793 29.76 -21.30 7.62
CA GLU A 793 30.14 -21.35 9.05
C GLU A 793 30.54 -22.78 9.45
N SER A 794 29.77 -23.78 9.03
CA SER A 794 30.08 -25.21 9.24
C SER A 794 31.32 -25.71 8.49
N SER A 795 31.82 -24.96 7.51
CA SER A 795 32.91 -25.38 6.61
C SER A 795 34.23 -24.61 6.80
N SER A 796 34.26 -23.51 7.57
CA SER A 796 35.39 -22.56 7.55
C SER A 796 35.89 -22.03 8.90
N ALA A 797 35.17 -22.22 10.01
CA ALA A 797 35.51 -21.56 11.28
C ALA A 797 36.29 -22.45 12.27
N GLN A 798 37.44 -21.94 12.72
CA GLN A 798 38.13 -22.36 13.94
C GLN A 798 37.16 -22.22 15.13
N LYS A 799 36.97 -23.27 15.94
CA LYS A 799 35.98 -23.28 17.02
C LYS A 799 36.32 -22.26 18.12
N LEU A 800 35.58 -21.15 18.15
CA LEU A 800 35.58 -20.24 19.30
C LEU A 800 34.95 -20.91 20.54
N PRO A 801 35.38 -20.55 21.77
CA PRO A 801 34.76 -21.02 23.01
C PRO A 801 33.27 -20.61 23.13
N PRO A 802 32.42 -21.41 23.80
CA PRO A 802 30.97 -21.21 23.81
C PRO A 802 30.50 -19.90 24.47
N ASN A 803 31.29 -19.36 25.40
CA ASN A 803 31.03 -18.09 26.08
C ASN A 803 31.62 -16.86 25.35
N ILE A 804 32.19 -17.04 24.15
CA ILE A 804 32.75 -15.96 23.34
C ILE A 804 32.08 -15.90 21.97
N THR A 805 31.48 -14.75 21.68
CA THR A 805 30.87 -14.45 20.37
C THR A 805 31.74 -13.44 19.62
N LEU A 806 32.03 -13.70 18.35
CA LEU A 806 32.57 -12.68 17.46
C LEU A 806 31.47 -11.66 17.15
N VAL A 807 31.57 -10.47 17.76
CA VAL A 807 30.60 -9.37 17.55
C VAL A 807 30.92 -8.63 16.26
N ARG A 808 32.22 -8.50 15.92
CA ARG A 808 32.68 -7.86 14.67
C ARG A 808 34.09 -8.30 14.29
N SER A 809 34.29 -8.68 13.02
CA SER A 809 35.63 -8.85 12.44
C SER A 809 36.24 -7.50 12.02
N ALA A 810 37.55 -7.33 12.18
CA ALA A 810 38.31 -6.28 11.50
C ALA A 810 38.27 -6.44 9.96
N ARG A 811 38.55 -5.34 9.25
CA ARG A 811 38.70 -5.34 7.78
C ARG A 811 40.04 -5.91 7.28
N LEU A 812 41.08 -5.84 8.10
CA LEU A 812 42.42 -6.36 7.80
C LEU A 812 42.58 -7.80 8.34
N ALA A 813 43.32 -8.62 7.61
CA ALA A 813 43.56 -10.03 7.97
C ALA A 813 44.37 -10.23 9.28
N THR A 814 45.02 -9.19 9.80
CA THR A 814 45.72 -9.18 11.09
C THR A 814 45.33 -7.94 11.89
N PRO A 815 44.48 -8.04 12.92
CA PRO A 815 44.04 -6.89 13.70
C PRO A 815 45.18 -6.37 14.59
N ARG A 816 45.38 -5.05 14.62
CA ARG A 816 46.37 -4.40 15.52
C ARG A 816 45.87 -4.25 16.96
N SER A 817 44.56 -4.28 17.14
CA SER A 817 43.91 -4.15 18.45
C SER A 817 42.70 -5.07 18.51
N VAL A 818 42.39 -5.57 19.70
CA VAL A 818 41.25 -6.45 19.97
C VAL A 818 40.49 -5.91 21.18
N LEU A 819 39.17 -5.82 21.07
CA LEU A 819 38.27 -5.36 22.14
C LEU A 819 37.40 -6.53 22.63
N PHE A 820 37.43 -6.79 23.94
CA PHE A 820 36.48 -7.68 24.62
C PHE A 820 35.47 -6.87 25.43
N ILE A 821 34.19 -7.15 25.21
CA ILE A 821 33.07 -6.53 25.92
C ILE A 821 32.48 -7.56 26.89
N PHE A 822 32.45 -7.22 28.18
CA PHE A 822 31.93 -8.07 29.25
C PHE A 822 30.45 -7.75 29.55
N HIS A 823 29.64 -8.79 29.70
CA HIS A 823 28.21 -8.64 29.98
C HIS A 823 27.93 -7.92 31.32
N PRO A 824 26.83 -7.17 31.44
CA PRO A 824 26.33 -6.68 32.72
C PRO A 824 25.60 -7.83 33.46
N ILE A 825 24.95 -7.54 34.59
CA ILE A 825 24.32 -8.55 35.46
C ILE A 825 23.30 -9.45 34.73
N GLY A 826 22.62 -8.95 33.69
CA GLY A 826 21.69 -9.71 32.84
C GLY A 826 22.33 -10.68 31.83
N GLY A 827 23.65 -10.89 31.85
CA GLY A 827 24.34 -11.96 31.10
C GLY A 827 24.53 -11.77 29.59
N GLY A 828 23.85 -10.79 28.97
CA GLY A 828 23.87 -10.54 27.52
C GLY A 828 24.43 -9.17 27.12
N LEU A 829 24.75 -9.01 25.83
CA LEU A 829 25.47 -7.82 25.31
C LEU A 829 24.58 -6.76 24.67
N ALA A 830 23.25 -6.96 24.67
CA ALA A 830 22.29 -6.04 24.04
C ALA A 830 22.44 -4.56 24.45
N PRO A 831 22.73 -4.20 25.73
CA PRO A 831 22.93 -2.80 26.13
C PRO A 831 24.06 -2.09 25.38
N PHE A 832 25.09 -2.83 24.92
CA PHE A 832 26.24 -2.26 24.21
C PHE A 832 25.98 -2.01 22.71
N ALA A 833 24.80 -2.36 22.16
CA ALA A 833 24.55 -2.32 20.72
C ALA A 833 24.77 -0.93 20.08
N SER A 834 24.40 0.16 20.77
CA SER A 834 24.63 1.53 20.28
C SER A 834 26.12 1.88 20.24
N LEU A 835 26.84 1.61 21.33
CA LEU A 835 28.28 1.83 21.46
C LEU A 835 29.08 1.03 20.41
N VAL A 836 28.77 -0.27 20.25
CA VAL A 836 29.42 -1.16 19.27
C VAL A 836 29.19 -0.67 17.83
N LYS A 837 27.98 -0.19 17.51
CA LYS A 837 27.68 0.36 16.18
C LYS A 837 28.56 1.59 15.88
N GLN A 838 28.72 2.49 16.84
CA GLN A 838 29.53 3.71 16.68
C GLN A 838 31.03 3.41 16.60
N ILE A 839 31.57 2.61 17.54
CA ILE A 839 32.96 2.11 17.47
C ILE A 839 33.20 1.41 16.13
N GLY A 840 32.23 0.63 15.64
CA GLY A 840 32.30 -0.05 14.36
C GLY A 840 32.33 0.89 13.14
N GLN A 841 31.63 2.03 13.19
CA GLN A 841 31.66 3.01 12.11
C GLN A 841 32.98 3.80 12.07
N THR A 842 33.56 4.10 13.24
CA THR A 842 34.79 4.90 13.33
C THR A 842 36.07 4.07 13.22
N LEU A 843 36.16 2.90 13.85
CA LEU A 843 37.38 2.09 13.95
C LEU A 843 37.25 0.82 13.08
N GLY A 844 37.61 0.94 11.81
CA GLY A 844 37.48 -0.13 10.79
C GLY A 844 38.30 -1.40 11.06
N ASP A 845 39.43 -1.27 11.76
CA ASP A 845 40.44 -2.32 11.90
C ASP A 845 40.44 -3.00 13.29
N LEU A 846 39.42 -2.72 14.10
CA LEU A 846 39.22 -3.30 15.42
C LEU A 846 38.33 -4.55 15.35
N THR A 847 38.85 -5.70 15.79
CA THR A 847 38.05 -6.91 16.04
C THR A 847 37.40 -6.81 17.42
N ILE A 848 36.10 -7.09 17.50
CA ILE A 848 35.31 -7.00 18.73
C ILE A 848 34.75 -8.38 19.08
N TYR A 849 35.08 -8.84 20.29
CA TYR A 849 34.53 -10.04 20.91
C TYR A 849 33.61 -9.69 22.05
N GLY A 850 32.58 -10.50 22.21
CA GLY A 850 31.61 -10.41 23.29
C GLY A 850 31.76 -11.60 24.23
N VAL A 851 32.00 -11.32 25.51
CA VAL A 851 32.00 -12.33 26.59
C VAL A 851 30.58 -12.39 27.15
N VAL A 852 29.91 -13.52 26.93
CA VAL A 852 28.53 -13.77 27.36
C VAL A 852 28.48 -14.76 28.51
N TRP A 853 27.45 -14.65 29.34
CA TRP A 853 27.23 -15.58 30.44
C TRP A 853 26.86 -16.98 29.93
N GLU A 854 27.40 -18.03 30.56
CA GLU A 854 27.30 -19.43 30.12
C GLU A 854 26.37 -20.24 31.06
N PRO A 855 25.10 -20.50 30.69
CA PRO A 855 24.07 -21.02 31.60
C PRO A 855 24.32 -22.45 32.13
N GLU A 856 25.28 -23.15 31.53
CA GLU A 856 25.52 -24.58 31.78
C GLU A 856 26.66 -24.82 32.78
N ARG A 857 27.35 -23.76 33.24
CA ARG A 857 28.53 -23.85 34.12
C ARG A 857 28.33 -23.43 35.57
N ASN A 858 27.16 -22.89 35.94
CA ASN A 858 26.81 -22.54 37.31
C ASN A 858 27.85 -21.61 37.98
N LEU A 859 28.16 -20.49 37.30
CA LEU A 859 29.23 -19.54 37.64
C LEU A 859 28.78 -18.59 38.78
N THR A 860 28.56 -19.17 39.96
CA THR A 860 28.01 -18.52 41.17
C THR A 860 29.07 -17.85 42.06
N ASP A 861 30.32 -17.78 41.59
CA ASP A 861 31.43 -17.09 42.27
C ASP A 861 32.29 -16.31 41.25
N ILE A 862 32.84 -15.15 41.66
CA ILE A 862 33.56 -14.27 40.74
C ILE A 862 34.93 -14.84 40.33
N ASP A 863 35.61 -15.58 41.20
CA ASP A 863 36.90 -16.18 40.88
C ASP A 863 36.73 -17.32 39.88
N LEU A 864 35.67 -18.12 40.01
CA LEU A 864 35.29 -19.14 39.03
C LEU A 864 34.90 -18.50 37.68
N MET A 865 34.07 -17.46 37.70
CA MET A 865 33.65 -16.73 36.49
C MET A 865 34.85 -16.11 35.76
N ALA A 866 35.71 -15.39 36.48
CA ALA A 866 36.90 -14.76 35.93
C ALA A 866 37.91 -15.78 35.39
N SER A 867 38.09 -16.92 36.07
CA SER A 867 38.99 -17.99 35.61
C SER A 867 38.47 -18.69 34.35
N ALA A 868 37.16 -18.91 34.24
CA ALA A 868 36.54 -19.45 33.04
C ALA A 868 36.68 -18.49 31.84
N TYR A 869 36.46 -17.18 32.06
CA TYR A 869 36.54 -16.19 30.99
C TYR A 869 37.98 -15.93 30.56
N ALA A 870 38.94 -15.85 31.48
CA ALA A 870 40.36 -15.80 31.17
C ALA A 870 40.80 -17.01 30.32
N SER A 871 40.40 -18.21 30.71
CA SER A 871 40.72 -19.45 29.98
C SER A 871 40.17 -19.45 28.54
N SER A 872 38.93 -18.97 28.34
CA SER A 872 38.35 -18.84 27.00
C SER A 872 39.02 -17.75 26.16
N ILE A 873 39.42 -16.62 26.76
CA ILE A 873 40.13 -15.55 26.05
C ILE A 873 41.52 -16.02 25.59
N SER A 874 42.27 -16.71 26.45
CA SER A 874 43.57 -17.32 26.12
C SER A 874 43.49 -18.42 25.05
N ALA A 875 42.31 -18.99 24.81
CA ALA A 875 42.11 -20.00 23.78
C ALA A 875 41.95 -19.41 22.36
N ILE A 876 41.96 -18.08 22.20
CA ILE A 876 41.89 -17.41 20.89
C ILE A 876 43.26 -16.90 20.49
N GLU A 877 43.72 -17.31 19.31
CA GLU A 877 45.02 -16.92 18.77
C GLU A 877 44.97 -15.49 18.19
N PHE A 878 45.73 -14.57 18.79
CA PHE A 878 45.97 -13.22 18.26
C PHE A 878 47.48 -12.96 18.12
N PRO A 879 47.91 -12.07 17.21
CA PRO A 879 49.32 -11.68 17.12
C PRO A 879 49.82 -11.08 18.44
N SER A 880 51.01 -11.50 18.89
CA SER A 880 51.63 -11.07 20.15
C SER A 880 51.97 -9.57 20.25
N ASN A 881 51.84 -8.82 19.15
CA ASN A 881 51.98 -7.36 19.11
C ASN A 881 50.62 -6.61 19.16
N SER A 882 49.49 -7.32 19.34
CA SER A 882 48.16 -6.70 19.33
C SER A 882 47.82 -6.10 20.70
N THR A 883 47.31 -4.87 20.72
CA THR A 883 46.86 -4.26 21.98
C THR A 883 45.49 -4.79 22.38
N CYS A 884 45.36 -5.30 23.60
CA CYS A 884 44.11 -5.86 24.11
C CYS A 884 43.35 -4.81 24.93
N TYR A 885 42.05 -4.69 24.70
CA TYR A 885 41.16 -3.75 25.40
C TYR A 885 40.00 -4.49 26.04
N PHE A 886 39.76 -4.24 27.33
CA PHE A 886 38.64 -4.82 28.08
C PHE A 886 37.66 -3.70 28.46
N LEU A 887 36.42 -3.79 27.99
CA LEU A 887 35.35 -2.84 28.29
C LEU A 887 34.21 -3.51 29.05
N GLY A 888 33.80 -2.91 30.16
CA GLY A 888 32.70 -3.39 30.99
C GLY A 888 31.89 -2.26 31.59
N TRP A 889 30.57 -2.44 31.66
CA TRP A 889 29.62 -1.53 32.30
C TRP A 889 28.99 -2.19 33.52
N SER A 890 28.83 -1.44 34.61
CA SER A 890 28.27 -1.93 35.87
C SER A 890 29.02 -3.21 36.33
N PHE A 891 28.30 -4.30 36.65
CA PHE A 891 28.84 -5.62 36.98
C PHE A 891 29.92 -6.12 35.99
N GLY A 892 29.76 -5.86 34.69
CA GLY A 892 30.72 -6.29 33.67
C GLY A 892 32.10 -5.66 33.83
N GLY A 893 32.20 -4.46 34.41
CA GLY A 893 33.47 -3.81 34.72
C GLY A 893 34.22 -4.46 35.90
N MET A 894 33.48 -5.01 36.87
CA MET A 894 34.08 -5.82 37.95
C MET A 894 34.68 -7.10 37.37
N VAL A 895 33.91 -7.83 36.56
CA VAL A 895 34.35 -9.09 35.92
C VAL A 895 35.55 -8.83 35.00
N ALA A 896 35.52 -7.78 34.17
CA ALA A 896 36.65 -7.40 33.32
C ALA A 896 37.94 -7.14 34.11
N SER A 897 37.83 -6.48 35.26
CA SER A 897 38.95 -6.23 36.17
C SER A 897 39.52 -7.54 36.74
N GLU A 898 38.66 -8.45 37.17
CA GLU A 898 39.07 -9.72 37.80
C GLU A 898 39.63 -10.74 36.79
N VAL A 899 39.18 -10.67 35.54
CA VAL A 899 39.75 -11.39 34.40
C VAL A 899 41.15 -10.85 34.05
N SER A 900 41.35 -9.53 34.07
CA SER A 900 42.66 -8.92 33.76
C SER A 900 43.78 -9.41 34.69
N ARG A 901 43.48 -9.60 36.00
CA ARG A 901 44.41 -10.17 36.99
C ARG A 901 44.89 -11.59 36.64
N ARG A 902 44.07 -12.35 35.93
CA ARG A 902 44.33 -13.75 35.54
C ARG A 902 45.00 -13.89 34.17
N LEU A 903 45.27 -12.78 33.49
CA LEU A 903 45.93 -12.72 32.19
C LEU A 903 47.22 -11.86 32.23
N PRO A 904 48.19 -12.17 33.13
CA PRO A 904 49.37 -11.32 33.34
C PRO A 904 50.28 -11.20 32.10
N ASP A 905 50.24 -12.18 31.20
CA ASP A 905 51.03 -12.19 29.95
C ASP A 905 50.38 -11.34 28.83
N VAL A 906 49.16 -10.82 29.03
CA VAL A 906 48.44 -9.99 28.05
C VAL A 906 48.41 -8.55 28.54
N SER A 907 49.14 -7.66 27.86
CA SER A 907 49.05 -6.22 28.07
C SER A 907 47.65 -5.70 27.68
N CYS A 908 46.76 -5.67 28.68
CA CYS A 908 45.36 -5.29 28.53
C CYS A 908 45.08 -3.93 29.17
N ARG A 909 44.39 -3.06 28.42
CA ARG A 909 43.95 -1.73 28.86
C ARG A 909 42.46 -1.80 29.23
N LEU A 910 42.10 -1.33 30.42
CA LEU A 910 40.73 -1.39 30.97
C LEU A 910 39.95 -0.09 30.73
N LEU A 911 38.72 -0.24 30.26
CA LEU A 911 37.71 0.81 30.09
C LEU A 911 36.51 0.47 30.99
N LEU A 912 36.41 1.16 32.13
CA LEU A 912 35.39 0.91 33.14
C LEU A 912 34.29 1.98 33.08
N LEU A 913 33.06 1.55 32.82
CA LEU A 913 31.90 2.44 32.73
C LEU A 913 30.97 2.19 33.91
N ASP A 914 30.93 3.13 34.86
CA ASP A 914 30.08 3.09 36.05
C ASP A 914 30.15 1.74 36.81
N ALA A 915 31.36 1.21 36.90
CA ALA A 915 31.64 -0.07 37.55
C ALA A 915 31.85 0.18 39.06
N PRO A 916 31.07 -0.47 39.94
CA PRO A 916 31.25 -0.30 41.38
C PRO A 916 32.57 -0.95 41.82
N THR A 917 33.26 -0.34 42.78
CA THR A 917 34.47 -0.92 43.36
C THR A 917 34.10 -2.01 44.38
N PRO A 918 34.95 -3.02 44.60
CA PRO A 918 34.70 -4.04 45.64
C PRO A 918 34.46 -3.44 47.04
N ALA A 919 35.16 -2.36 47.38
CA ALA A 919 34.96 -1.63 48.64
C ALA A 919 33.60 -0.90 48.71
N ALA A 920 33.08 -0.39 47.58
CA ALA A 920 31.73 0.21 47.53
C ALA A 920 30.63 -0.86 47.62
N VAL A 921 30.87 -2.06 47.07
CA VAL A 921 29.98 -3.23 47.21
C VAL A 921 29.85 -3.65 48.68
N GLN A 922 30.96 -3.69 49.43
CA GLN A 922 31.00 -4.04 50.85
C GLN A 922 30.35 -3.00 51.79
N GLY A 923 30.19 -1.74 51.35
CA GLY A 923 29.72 -0.64 52.21
C GLY A 923 28.36 -0.04 51.90
N THR A 924 27.81 -0.23 50.68
CA THR A 924 26.73 0.66 50.17
C THR A 924 25.53 -0.04 49.52
N ILE A 925 25.53 -1.38 49.39
CA ILE A 925 24.42 -2.12 48.74
C ILE A 925 23.10 -2.04 49.53
N LEU A 926 23.16 -1.78 50.85
CA LEU A 926 21.97 -1.68 51.71
C LEU A 926 21.39 -0.27 51.86
N GLU A 927 22.05 0.79 51.36
CA GLU A 927 21.60 2.19 51.52
C GLU A 927 21.35 2.95 50.21
N THR A 928 21.56 2.32 49.05
CA THR A 928 21.21 2.93 47.75
C THR A 928 19.74 2.69 47.41
N SER A 929 19.04 3.78 47.03
CA SER A 929 17.59 3.75 46.80
C SER A 929 17.16 2.70 45.80
N PHE A 930 17.92 2.45 44.73
CA PHE A 930 17.62 1.42 43.73
C PHE A 930 17.41 0.01 44.32
N TRP A 931 18.27 -0.43 45.26
CA TRP A 931 18.15 -1.76 45.87
C TRP A 931 17.10 -1.79 46.99
N GLN A 932 16.91 -0.68 47.69
CA GLN A 932 15.78 -0.53 48.62
C GLN A 932 14.44 -0.53 47.88
N ASP A 933 14.29 0.23 46.80
CA ASP A 933 13.09 0.31 45.95
C ASP A 933 12.76 -1.03 45.30
N LEU A 934 13.78 -1.79 44.86
CA LEU A 934 13.59 -3.15 44.33
C LEU A 934 13.11 -4.11 45.44
N ALA A 935 13.67 -4.02 46.65
CA ALA A 935 13.26 -4.83 47.80
C ALA A 935 11.89 -4.39 48.38
N GLU A 936 11.55 -3.10 48.32
CA GLU A 936 10.30 -2.47 48.72
C GLU A 936 9.17 -2.87 47.76
N HIS A 937 9.42 -2.82 46.44
CA HIS A 937 8.52 -3.38 45.43
C HIS A 937 8.35 -4.90 45.59
N MET A 938 9.43 -5.65 45.81
CA MET A 938 9.32 -7.09 46.08
C MET A 938 8.49 -7.38 47.34
N ARG A 939 8.58 -6.52 48.37
CA ARG A 939 7.77 -6.60 49.60
C ARG A 939 6.28 -6.29 49.36
N GLU A 940 5.96 -5.26 48.58
CA GLU A 940 4.56 -4.95 48.23
C GLU A 940 3.95 -6.05 47.35
N VAL A 941 4.68 -6.50 46.33
CA VAL A 941 4.20 -7.51 45.36
C VAL A 941 4.00 -8.89 46.00
N LEU A 942 4.71 -9.21 47.08
CA LEU A 942 4.57 -10.47 47.84
C LEU A 942 3.61 -10.39 49.04
N ASN A 943 3.09 -9.20 49.37
CA ASN A 943 1.99 -8.96 50.32
C ASN A 943 2.16 -9.60 51.72
N LEU A 944 3.30 -9.34 52.39
CA LEU A 944 3.61 -9.83 53.74
C LEU A 944 3.46 -8.74 54.83
N PRO A 945 2.91 -9.06 56.03
CA PRO A 945 2.69 -8.08 57.09
C PRO A 945 3.97 -7.65 57.83
N SER A 946 3.95 -6.44 58.38
CA SER A 946 5.14 -5.58 58.52
C SER A 946 5.87 -5.57 59.87
N SER A 947 5.74 -6.59 60.72
CA SER A 947 6.48 -6.62 62.01
C SER A 947 6.65 -8.00 62.66
N ASP A 948 7.76 -8.70 62.36
CA ASP A 948 8.32 -9.77 63.22
C ASP A 948 9.79 -10.08 62.80
N PRO A 949 10.61 -10.84 63.59
CA PRO A 949 12.00 -11.21 63.27
C PRO A 949 12.25 -12.01 61.97
N GLU A 950 11.21 -12.18 61.15
CA GLU A 950 11.25 -12.82 59.82
C GLU A 950 12.20 -12.11 58.83
N SER A 951 12.63 -10.86 59.02
CA SER A 951 13.63 -10.25 58.11
C SER A 951 14.98 -10.98 58.13
N LYS A 952 15.39 -11.48 59.30
CA LYS A 952 16.58 -12.35 59.41
C LYS A 952 16.28 -13.74 58.84
N ARG A 953 15.05 -14.22 59.06
CA ARG A 953 14.55 -15.45 58.47
C ARG A 953 14.39 -15.37 56.96
N LEU A 954 14.25 -14.19 56.34
CA LEU A 954 14.11 -13.99 54.90
C LEU A 954 15.46 -14.12 54.20
N ALA A 955 16.53 -13.60 54.81
CA ALA A 955 17.91 -13.88 54.39
C ALA A 955 18.24 -15.37 54.58
N GLU A 956 17.91 -15.94 55.75
CA GLU A 956 18.05 -17.38 56.01
C GLU A 956 17.17 -18.24 55.09
N VAL A 957 16.01 -17.74 54.63
CA VAL A 957 15.10 -18.42 53.68
C VAL A 957 15.60 -18.27 52.26
N MET A 958 16.17 -17.15 51.82
CA MET A 958 16.82 -17.13 50.50
C MET A 958 18.00 -18.11 50.45
N VAL A 959 18.79 -18.19 51.52
CA VAL A 959 19.89 -19.17 51.67
C VAL A 959 19.39 -20.61 51.83
N ALA A 960 18.27 -20.84 52.53
CA ALA A 960 17.72 -22.19 52.78
C ALA A 960 16.65 -22.65 51.77
N SER A 961 16.16 -21.78 50.88
CA SER A 961 15.09 -22.12 49.92
C SER A 961 15.57 -23.10 48.85
N GLY A 962 16.87 -23.10 48.55
CA GLY A 962 17.46 -23.92 47.49
C GLY A 962 16.62 -23.86 46.21
N ILE A 963 16.31 -22.64 45.75
CA ILE A 963 15.17 -22.32 44.86
C ILE A 963 15.09 -23.35 43.74
N PRO A 964 14.08 -24.25 43.75
CA PRO A 964 14.03 -25.30 42.75
C PRO A 964 13.81 -24.70 41.37
N ARG A 965 14.51 -25.24 40.35
CA ARG A 965 14.50 -24.85 38.92
C ARG A 965 13.13 -24.61 38.24
N ARG A 966 12.01 -24.84 38.93
CA ARG A 966 10.62 -24.75 38.44
C ARG A 966 9.91 -23.41 38.71
N ASP A 967 10.42 -22.59 39.65
CA ASP A 967 9.75 -21.34 40.04
C ASP A 967 10.31 -20.07 39.36
N ILE A 968 11.15 -20.25 38.33
CA ILE A 968 11.47 -19.23 37.30
C ILE A 968 10.17 -18.60 36.74
N SER A 969 9.09 -19.38 36.68
CA SER A 969 7.74 -18.99 36.27
C SER A 969 7.19 -17.78 37.02
N HIS A 970 7.37 -17.70 38.34
CA HIS A 970 6.86 -16.59 39.16
C HIS A 970 7.71 -15.32 38.99
N LEU A 971 9.04 -15.46 39.02
CA LEU A 971 9.97 -14.35 38.73
C LEU A 971 9.74 -13.80 37.31
N SER A 972 9.49 -14.67 36.32
CA SER A 972 9.18 -14.28 34.95
C SER A 972 7.86 -13.51 34.86
N SER A 973 6.81 -13.97 35.55
CA SER A 973 5.53 -13.26 35.58
C SER A 973 5.62 -11.89 36.24
N LEU A 974 6.42 -11.74 37.31
CA LEU A 974 6.72 -10.46 37.96
C LEU A 974 7.49 -9.50 37.04
N ILE A 975 8.61 -9.97 36.50
CA ILE A 975 9.50 -9.15 35.66
C ILE A 975 8.77 -8.71 34.38
N SER A 976 7.90 -9.55 33.83
CA SER A 976 7.04 -9.22 32.67
C SER A 976 6.00 -8.12 32.94
N GLN A 977 5.68 -7.83 34.19
CA GLN A 977 4.68 -6.82 34.56
C GLN A 977 5.30 -5.46 34.90
N HIS A 978 6.59 -5.41 35.25
CA HIS A 978 7.24 -4.20 35.77
C HIS A 978 8.50 -3.75 35.01
N LEU A 979 9.16 -4.66 34.27
CA LEU A 979 10.17 -4.28 33.27
C LEU A 979 9.54 -4.42 31.88
N PRO A 980 9.77 -3.46 30.95
CA PRO A 980 9.26 -3.55 29.59
C PRO A 980 10.02 -4.64 28.82
N ILE A 981 9.62 -5.90 29.00
CA ILE A 981 10.14 -7.01 28.22
C ILE A 981 9.76 -6.77 26.75
N PRO A 982 10.73 -6.70 25.83
CA PRO A 982 10.42 -6.50 24.42
C PRO A 982 9.58 -7.66 23.89
N THR A 983 8.54 -7.36 23.11
CA THR A 983 7.55 -8.34 22.59
C THR A 983 8.13 -9.43 21.69
N TRP A 984 9.42 -9.32 21.32
CA TRP A 984 10.18 -10.34 20.57
C TRP A 984 10.91 -11.35 21.46
N ALA A 985 10.99 -11.14 22.78
CA ALA A 985 11.70 -12.03 23.70
C ALA A 985 10.87 -13.29 23.99
N THR A 986 11.43 -14.46 23.66
CA THR A 986 10.80 -15.76 23.97
C THR A 986 10.97 -16.14 25.45
N ASP A 987 10.08 -16.98 25.98
CA ASP A 987 10.18 -17.52 27.36
C ASP A 987 11.56 -18.14 27.66
N ALA A 988 12.23 -18.73 26.65
CA ALA A 988 13.57 -19.29 26.78
C ALA A 988 14.70 -18.24 26.76
N GLN A 989 14.45 -17.03 26.27
CA GLN A 989 15.36 -15.88 26.41
C GLN A 989 15.11 -15.17 27.74
N ILE A 990 13.84 -14.98 28.12
CA ILE A 990 13.44 -14.41 29.42
C ILE A 990 13.95 -15.31 30.56
N GLY A 991 13.74 -16.63 30.48
CA GLY A 991 14.25 -17.59 31.47
C GLY A 991 15.78 -17.59 31.59
N ARG A 992 16.53 -17.44 30.49
CA ARG A 992 17.99 -17.30 30.53
C ARG A 992 18.45 -15.96 31.11
N PHE A 993 17.74 -14.87 30.81
CA PHE A 993 18.00 -13.56 31.42
C PHE A 993 17.75 -13.58 32.93
N ILE A 994 16.66 -14.21 33.38
CA ILE A 994 16.33 -14.37 34.81
C ILE A 994 17.33 -15.27 35.52
N GLN A 995 17.73 -16.38 34.90
CA GLN A 995 18.75 -17.26 35.47
C GLN A 995 20.11 -16.54 35.56
N ALA A 996 20.51 -15.80 34.52
CA ALA A 996 21.71 -14.97 34.54
C ALA A 996 21.66 -13.91 35.64
N LEU A 997 20.53 -13.21 35.76
CA LEU A 997 20.34 -12.18 36.78
C LEU A 997 20.38 -12.78 38.18
N SER A 998 19.82 -13.98 38.40
CA SER A 998 19.89 -14.70 39.68
C SER A 998 21.33 -15.11 40.02
N GLU A 999 22.01 -15.86 39.13
CA GLU A 999 23.36 -16.38 39.40
C GLU A 999 24.41 -15.26 39.50
N ASN A 1000 24.33 -14.22 38.66
CA ASN A 1000 25.23 -13.07 38.74
C ASN A 1000 24.94 -12.16 39.94
N PHE A 1001 23.69 -12.15 40.46
CA PHE A 1001 23.36 -11.45 41.70
C PHE A 1001 23.86 -12.21 42.93
N GLU A 1002 23.83 -13.55 42.93
CA GLU A 1002 24.50 -14.35 43.98
C GLU A 1002 26.00 -14.05 44.06
N VAL A 1003 26.69 -13.94 42.91
CA VAL A 1003 28.10 -13.51 42.83
C VAL A 1003 28.31 -12.14 43.47
N LEU A 1004 27.45 -11.17 43.14
CA LEU A 1004 27.52 -9.80 43.67
C LEU A 1004 27.28 -9.76 45.19
N MET A 1005 26.33 -10.54 45.69
CA MET A 1005 26.01 -10.62 47.12
C MET A 1005 27.09 -11.37 47.92
N GLY A 1006 27.72 -12.38 47.34
CA GLY A 1006 28.88 -13.05 47.94
C GLY A 1006 30.06 -12.11 48.18
N LEU A 1007 30.29 -11.16 47.26
CA LEU A 1007 31.30 -10.10 47.40
C LEU A 1007 30.96 -9.06 48.48
N ALA A 1008 29.68 -8.81 48.74
CA ALA A 1008 29.26 -7.92 49.82
C ALA A 1008 29.50 -8.52 51.23
N GLY A 1009 29.62 -9.86 51.33
CA GLY A 1009 29.79 -10.59 52.59
C GLY A 1009 31.22 -11.02 52.94
N SER A 1010 32.23 -10.70 52.14
CA SER A 1010 33.62 -11.11 52.36
C SER A 1010 34.43 -10.06 53.14
N GLU A 1011 35.38 -10.51 53.99
CA GLU A 1011 36.32 -9.60 54.66
C GLU A 1011 37.35 -9.05 53.65
N ALA A 1012 37.60 -7.74 53.70
CA ALA A 1012 38.46 -7.05 52.74
C ALA A 1012 39.95 -7.43 52.90
N SER A 1013 40.54 -7.97 51.84
CA SER A 1013 42.00 -7.91 51.65
C SER A 1013 42.38 -6.52 51.11
N PRO A 1014 43.50 -5.90 51.54
CA PRO A 1014 43.90 -4.59 51.03
C PRO A 1014 44.18 -4.66 49.52
N THR A 1015 43.46 -3.87 48.73
CA THR A 1015 43.69 -3.80 47.28
C THR A 1015 44.90 -2.91 46.98
N GLU A 1016 46.06 -3.51 46.71
CA GLU A 1016 47.18 -2.85 46.03
C GLU A 1016 46.82 -2.60 44.55
N ASP A 1017 47.19 -1.40 44.05
CA ASP A 1017 47.23 -0.94 42.66
C ASP A 1017 46.18 -1.47 41.65
N TYR A 1018 44.92 -1.07 41.87
CA TYR A 1018 43.85 -1.21 40.86
C TYR A 1018 44.08 -0.35 39.59
N GLU A 1019 44.87 0.72 39.69
CA GLU A 1019 44.85 1.82 38.71
C GLU A 1019 45.86 1.68 37.56
N SER A 1020 46.79 0.73 37.61
CA SER A 1020 47.91 0.63 36.66
C SER A 1020 47.50 0.36 35.21
N ASN A 1021 46.41 -0.36 34.97
CA ASN A 1021 45.93 -0.74 33.64
C ASN A 1021 44.62 -0.06 33.20
N VAL A 1022 43.98 0.75 34.06
CA VAL A 1022 42.75 1.47 33.71
C VAL A 1022 43.10 2.76 32.98
N ILE A 1023 42.56 2.92 31.77
CA ILE A 1023 42.83 4.09 30.90
C ILE A 1023 41.62 5.04 30.83
N LEU A 1024 40.42 4.51 31.02
CA LEU A 1024 39.15 5.22 31.04
C LEU A 1024 38.32 4.73 32.23
N ASN A 1025 37.88 5.65 33.08
CA ASN A 1025 37.06 5.34 34.25
C ASN A 1025 35.93 6.37 34.38
N LEU A 1026 34.69 5.90 34.34
CA LEU A 1026 33.49 6.69 34.62
C LEU A 1026 32.87 6.19 35.92
N GLN A 1027 32.60 7.10 36.85
CA GLN A 1027 31.83 6.82 38.06
C GLN A 1027 30.76 7.91 38.23
N ALA A 1028 29.48 7.55 38.37
CA ALA A 1028 28.37 8.50 38.40
C ALA A 1028 28.60 9.73 39.31
N GLU A 1029 29.04 9.50 40.56
CA GLU A 1029 29.26 10.59 41.52
C GLU A 1029 30.52 11.43 41.23
N ARG A 1030 31.52 10.88 40.54
CA ARG A 1030 32.85 11.50 40.34
C ARG A 1030 33.08 12.01 38.91
N GLY A 1031 32.20 11.68 37.98
CA GLY A 1031 32.30 12.05 36.56
C GLY A 1031 33.26 11.17 35.76
N LEU A 1032 33.61 11.64 34.56
CA LEU A 1032 34.45 10.93 33.61
C LEU A 1032 35.92 11.32 33.79
N CYS A 1033 36.77 10.33 34.03
CA CYS A 1033 38.22 10.48 34.15
C CYS A 1033 38.95 9.64 33.09
N MET A 1034 40.03 10.18 32.55
CA MET A 1034 40.99 9.43 31.71
C MET A 1034 42.39 9.65 32.24
N ARG A 1035 43.30 8.74 31.88
CA ARG A 1035 44.70 8.84 32.28
C ARG A 1035 45.49 9.73 31.33
N ASP A 1036 46.27 10.64 31.88
CA ASP A 1036 47.07 11.56 31.08
C ASP A 1036 48.24 10.83 30.40
N GLY A 1037 48.50 11.18 29.13
CA GLY A 1037 49.75 10.88 28.42
C GLY A 1037 50.19 9.43 28.45
N LEU A 1038 49.49 8.54 27.72
CA LEU A 1038 49.79 7.10 27.60
C LEU A 1038 51.16 6.80 26.92
N SER A 1039 52.26 7.12 27.60
CA SER A 1039 53.60 6.56 27.37
C SER A 1039 54.57 6.86 28.54
N GLU A 1040 54.45 8.00 29.25
CA GLU A 1040 55.41 8.37 30.31
C GLU A 1040 54.78 9.14 31.50
N GLY A 1041 54.58 8.46 32.64
CA GLY A 1041 54.27 9.10 33.93
C GLY A 1041 52.79 9.43 34.17
N LEU A 1042 52.33 9.30 35.42
CA LEU A 1042 50.93 9.00 35.72
C LEU A 1042 50.16 10.13 36.41
N GLY A 1043 48.98 10.45 35.88
CA GLY A 1043 47.96 11.29 36.50
C GLY A 1043 46.56 10.97 35.97
N TRP A 1044 45.52 11.24 36.77
CA TRP A 1044 44.13 11.21 36.32
C TRP A 1044 43.65 12.63 36.04
N THR A 1045 43.22 12.90 34.82
CA THR A 1045 42.47 14.13 34.50
C THR A 1045 40.98 13.82 34.45
N ARG A 1046 40.20 14.60 35.22
CA ARG A 1046 38.74 14.62 35.14
C ARG A 1046 38.34 15.46 33.93
N PHE A 1047 37.77 14.83 32.92
CA PHE A 1047 37.41 15.49 31.66
C PHE A 1047 36.02 16.13 31.70
N GLU A 1048 35.06 15.49 32.37
CA GLU A 1048 33.67 15.96 32.35
C GLU A 1048 32.91 15.54 33.61
N ARG A 1049 31.95 16.37 34.04
CA ARG A 1049 30.91 15.97 34.98
C ARG A 1049 29.68 15.62 34.13
N ILE A 1050 29.22 14.38 34.24
CA ILE A 1050 28.08 13.88 33.47
C ILE A 1050 26.90 13.80 34.45
N ASP A 1051 25.96 14.74 34.33
CA ASP A 1051 24.72 14.72 35.10
C ASP A 1051 23.68 13.90 34.29
N SER A 1052 23.59 12.59 34.56
CA SER A 1052 22.67 11.65 33.89
C SER A 1052 22.30 10.46 34.77
N ASP A 1053 21.08 9.92 34.63
CA ASP A 1053 20.68 8.66 35.27
C ASP A 1053 21.50 7.47 34.74
N HIS A 1054 21.76 6.48 35.62
CA HIS A 1054 22.66 5.34 35.38
C HIS A 1054 22.35 4.54 34.09
N ASP A 1055 21.07 4.41 33.72
CA ASP A 1055 20.62 3.56 32.61
C ASP A 1055 20.95 4.11 31.21
N GLY A 1056 21.18 5.42 31.08
CA GLY A 1056 21.41 6.07 29.77
C GLY A 1056 22.85 5.96 29.24
N ILE A 1057 23.80 5.55 30.09
CA ILE A 1057 25.22 5.91 29.96
C ILE A 1057 25.90 5.36 28.69
N LEU A 1058 25.49 4.17 28.22
CA LEU A 1058 26.02 3.52 27.01
C LEU A 1058 25.56 4.15 25.69
N SER A 1059 24.61 5.09 25.75
CA SER A 1059 24.08 5.80 24.58
C SER A 1059 24.57 7.25 24.47
N LEU A 1060 25.18 7.79 25.52
CA LEU A 1060 25.64 9.17 25.58
C LEU A 1060 26.80 9.44 24.60
N THR A 1061 26.64 10.43 23.72
CA THR A 1061 27.64 10.80 22.71
C THR A 1061 29.00 11.10 23.34
N THR A 1062 29.05 11.81 24.47
CA THR A 1062 30.28 12.09 25.22
C THR A 1062 31.02 10.80 25.60
N VAL A 1063 30.32 9.81 26.18
CA VAL A 1063 30.90 8.54 26.61
C VAL A 1063 31.40 7.75 25.41
N ILE A 1064 30.61 7.66 24.34
CA ILE A 1064 30.98 7.00 23.09
C ILE A 1064 32.25 7.62 22.48
N SER A 1065 32.32 8.94 22.36
CA SER A 1065 33.50 9.64 21.82
C SER A 1065 34.76 9.42 22.66
N LYS A 1066 34.63 9.33 23.98
CA LYS A 1066 35.76 9.11 24.91
C LYS A 1066 36.22 7.65 24.93
N VAL A 1067 35.31 6.69 24.79
CA VAL A 1067 35.65 5.28 24.53
C VAL A 1067 36.40 5.14 23.20
N ILE A 1068 35.95 5.80 22.13
CA ILE A 1068 36.65 5.78 20.83
C ILE A 1068 38.06 6.37 20.95
N LEU A 1069 38.21 7.51 21.63
CA LEU A 1069 39.51 8.16 21.86
C LEU A 1069 40.49 7.25 22.62
N ALA A 1070 40.02 6.61 23.70
CA ALA A 1070 40.80 5.66 24.50
C ALA A 1070 41.15 4.34 23.77
N LEU A 1071 40.54 4.08 22.61
CA LEU A 1071 40.87 2.95 21.73
C LEU A 1071 41.81 3.37 20.57
N THR A 1072 42.04 4.67 20.36
CA THR A 1072 42.94 5.21 19.32
C THR A 1072 44.33 5.63 19.84
N ASP A 1073 44.41 6.06 21.10
CA ASP A 1073 45.67 6.24 21.86
C ASP A 1073 46.18 4.90 22.44
#